data_AF-A0A8C3Q7L5-F1
#
_entry.id   AF-A0A8C3Q7L5-F1
#
_cell.length_a   1.000
_cell.length_b   1.000
_cell.length_c   1.000
_cell.angle_alpha   90.00
_cell.angle_beta   90.00
_cell.angle_gamma   90.00
#
_symmetry.space_group_name_H-M   'P 1'
#
loop_
_entity.id
_entity.type
_entity.pdbx_description
1 polymer ?
#
loop_
_entity_poly.entity_id
_entity_poly.type
_entity_poly.pdbx_seq_one_letter_code
_entity_poly.pdbx_strand_id
1 'polypeptide(L)'
;MSSSSPVNYSITEDRSLHSEECELLQKSSKSELDAVLGLKWKLLQAKKENLDLAIQHNQEVSNYEKQIIKLRSEFERGEAIRQDLEYELAVARKGAHLKMCTAEEELSDAKNKLVELQVLNENLQQKVTETEETFHNAQQKWEEEQQRLVKAKDDISRIYNNEYVFLLKERNEVETILLELNNELQNMRKKLRDVEVEHSGCNEVLRCQANELKCSTEREKRLLKELEAAAVKAKQLEEDIEAERAANLASNFTSEIIQLRIRELEEAVRVEKDRREEALSDLEMVKKEFKGLEYAYEREKHNAQENLEKLNVLEKECFSSNNQMKEVIEEKKKVIMDLSARLGSAEKSCSELQSELAMAKKHQVFLTETYENNMRELELLLDSFAMSGQRTAGTCEDKDKPLSCSVIETLRCTLTAYQNKLEDTSNELEKTKALCKKMTKELEVSEEKMCALRQDLKEVQDTMADTKKELNYLHTKCADRETLIETLKMELQDVQQCWEKEQVRATESENEIQKLTRAYQKDMEEKLTFLHSLYQHLIAGCVLIKQPEGILDRFSWPELCVVLQENVDALISDLNRANEKISHLEYVCKNKSNTMKELQQNQEDAFNKMAEQMKAQASCWQNEKKYLEQQYSSLLGEVHARAQEYQEVAEKNKKKIYVLEKSQEKLALENISVKKMLTQFQKEHSSLLAACALLAGALYPLYGRLRAMCSQKDLLQDQANIYELVNQKIRTLVHALSDDKENNQDEAKVKRRKSQGLIYVFRRAVIAVLAANRLKVLAQSSSSLFTWTNGLKEGIGIPVCVGESKGKRNLLSCEDEEIDCVEALSWFASSNLLAAIISSVTELQDVVNKPGTKSWLSGKLLLSAARNSFSKLMDKLNVIMETVPLDHCKYITYLEKDSLVQSLAHGLNKINTQALQVGLCDRVSSMKNIESLEKQIFEFTQRLHTAEVERLSLRLQLAEFKSNFSEIKKEADKAQRLQEQLNMLKQKLITHERFESVCEELNNALHREHQAQLLLNEQAQQLQELNNKLELQSSEEADRTQVLSESVKSLSEATMELRRRDRFLRQQNRLLTQLEQDKRRLSESIRDAESALCTAAKDRELIISHMKTVEDTLHKVHFQPKVTETFS
;
A
#
# COMPACT_ATOMS: atom_id res chain seq x y z
N MET A 1 -89.59 17.01 56.13
CA MET A 1 -90.45 18.20 56.34
C MET A 1 -91.49 18.15 55.23
N SER A 2 -92.61 17.45 55.40
CA SER A 2 -93.87 17.93 56.02
C SER A 2 -94.44 19.11 55.23
N SER A 3 -95.65 19.16 54.66
CA SER A 3 -96.84 18.33 54.82
C SER A 3 -97.98 18.86 53.93
N SER A 4 -98.96 17.99 53.65
CA SER A 4 -100.42 18.21 53.60
C SER A 4 -101.11 19.03 52.49
N SER A 5 -102.06 18.32 51.87
CA SER A 5 -103.18 18.70 50.98
C SER A 5 -104.31 19.52 51.68
N PRO A 6 -105.58 19.49 51.21
CA PRO A 6 -106.36 20.53 50.50
C PRO A 6 -107.52 21.11 51.37
N VAL A 7 -108.48 21.89 50.81
CA VAL A 7 -109.89 22.14 51.24
C VAL A 7 -110.43 23.40 50.49
N ASN A 8 -111.40 23.33 49.56
CA ASN A 8 -112.88 23.33 49.68
C ASN A 8 -113.52 24.44 50.54
N TYR A 9 -114.40 25.28 49.97
CA TYR A 9 -115.70 25.65 50.60
C TYR A 9 -116.63 26.32 49.59
N SER A 10 -117.74 25.64 49.32
CA SER A 10 -119.04 26.15 48.88
C SER A 10 -119.80 26.72 50.07
N ILE A 11 -120.52 27.83 49.93
CA ILE A 11 -121.77 28.06 50.69
C ILE A 11 -122.83 28.66 49.75
N THR A 12 -123.83 27.84 49.48
CA THR A 12 -125.20 28.19 49.07
C THR A 12 -126.11 27.88 50.25
N GLU A 13 -127.06 28.76 50.56
CA GLU A 13 -128.41 28.44 51.07
C GLU A 13 -129.26 29.72 50.82
N ASP A 14 -130.26 29.72 49.92
CA ASP A 14 -131.67 29.26 50.09
C ASP A 14 -132.32 29.87 51.35
N ARG A 15 -133.53 30.44 51.44
CA ARG A 15 -134.79 30.33 50.68
C ARG A 15 -135.78 31.37 51.27
N SER A 16 -136.61 32.04 50.45
CA SER A 16 -138.07 31.89 50.32
C SER A 16 -139.01 32.69 51.27
N LEU A 17 -139.76 33.60 50.64
CA LEU A 17 -141.24 33.73 50.58
C LEU A 17 -142.12 34.14 51.79
N HIS A 18 -143.11 35.00 51.42
CA HIS A 18 -144.45 35.27 51.97
C HIS A 18 -144.55 36.17 53.23
N SER A 19 -145.56 37.03 53.43
CA SER A 19 -146.85 37.33 52.78
C SER A 19 -147.37 38.67 53.37
N GLU A 20 -148.24 39.35 52.62
CA GLU A 20 -149.27 40.35 53.02
C GLU A 20 -149.95 40.02 54.38
N GLU A 21 -150.56 40.89 55.19
CA GLU A 21 -151.26 42.16 55.00
C GLU A 21 -151.68 42.73 56.39
N CYS A 22 -152.21 43.97 56.41
CA CYS A 22 -153.22 44.55 57.31
C CYS A 22 -152.87 45.84 58.09
N GLU A 23 -153.74 46.83 57.83
CA GLU A 23 -153.87 48.18 58.34
C GLU A 23 -154.17 48.26 59.85
N LEU A 24 -153.81 49.38 60.51
CA LEU A 24 -154.75 50.30 61.19
C LEU A 24 -154.04 51.45 61.95
N LEU A 25 -154.45 52.67 61.59
CA LEU A 25 -154.65 53.86 62.44
C LEU A 25 -153.48 54.66 63.07
N GLN A 26 -153.32 55.86 62.49
CA GLN A 26 -153.33 57.18 63.17
C GLN A 26 -152.19 57.61 64.11
N LYS A 27 -151.41 58.56 63.56
CA LYS A 27 -150.97 59.88 64.09
C LYS A 27 -149.46 60.11 64.26
N SER A 28 -149.04 61.17 63.58
CA SER A 28 -147.80 61.97 63.70
C SER A 28 -146.58 61.54 62.88
N SER A 29 -146.70 61.81 61.58
CA SER A 29 -145.68 61.85 60.54
C SER A 29 -144.77 63.09 60.65
N LYS A 30 -143.43 62.88 60.60
CA LYS A 30 -142.45 63.68 59.80
C LYS A 30 -140.97 63.34 60.03
N SER A 31 -140.59 62.52 61.00
CA SER A 31 -139.17 62.32 61.36
C SER A 31 -138.44 61.19 60.61
N GLU A 32 -139.13 60.19 60.06
CA GLU A 32 -138.47 58.97 59.53
C GLU A 32 -137.99 59.07 58.07
N LEU A 33 -138.50 60.03 57.30
CA LEU A 33 -138.15 60.17 55.88
C LEU A 33 -136.73 60.68 55.64
N ASP A 34 -136.17 61.47 56.56
CA ASP A 34 -134.81 62.02 56.43
C ASP A 34 -133.72 60.95 56.67
N ALA A 35 -133.99 59.92 57.49
CA ALA A 35 -133.03 58.86 57.78
C ALA A 35 -132.78 57.93 56.56
N VAL A 36 -133.84 57.64 55.79
CA VAL A 36 -133.76 56.76 54.61
C VAL A 36 -133.02 57.43 53.45
N LEU A 37 -133.22 58.73 53.24
CA LEU A 37 -132.51 59.51 52.22
C LEU A 37 -131.01 59.61 52.55
N GLY A 38 -130.65 59.78 53.82
CA GLY A 38 -129.25 59.78 54.28
C GLY A 38 -128.52 58.45 54.03
N LEU A 39 -129.19 57.31 54.22
CA LEU A 39 -128.60 55.99 53.93
C LEU A 39 -128.42 55.73 52.43
N LYS A 40 -129.37 56.15 51.58
CA LYS A 40 -129.25 56.05 50.12
C LYS A 40 -128.07 56.87 49.59
N TRP A 41 -127.84 58.06 50.14
CA TRP A 41 -126.73 58.92 49.73
C TRP A 41 -125.37 58.30 50.11
N LYS A 42 -125.26 57.73 51.32
CA LYS A 42 -124.06 56.98 51.75
C LYS A 42 -123.78 55.76 50.87
N LEU A 43 -124.82 55.03 50.45
CA LEU A 43 -124.67 53.88 49.54
C LEU A 43 -124.19 54.31 48.14
N LEU A 44 -124.74 55.40 47.60
CA LEU A 44 -124.30 55.94 46.31
C LEU A 44 -122.86 56.46 46.38
N GLN A 45 -122.49 57.13 47.47
CA GLN A 45 -121.13 57.58 47.73
C GLN A 45 -120.15 56.40 47.81
N ALA A 46 -120.49 55.35 48.56
CA ALA A 46 -119.67 54.14 48.66
C ALA A 46 -119.55 53.41 47.31
N LYS A 47 -120.60 53.38 46.49
CA LYS A 47 -120.54 52.81 45.13
C LYS A 47 -119.63 53.61 44.20
N LYS A 48 -119.65 54.95 44.31
CA LYS A 48 -118.75 55.83 43.56
C LYS A 48 -117.30 55.61 43.97
N GLU A 49 -117.02 55.57 45.27
CA GLU A 49 -115.68 55.28 45.81
C GLU A 49 -115.18 53.90 45.37
N ASN A 50 -116.05 52.88 45.35
CA ASN A 50 -115.69 51.55 44.86
C ASN A 50 -115.41 51.54 43.35
N LEU A 51 -116.13 52.33 42.55
CA LEU A 51 -115.86 52.49 41.12
C LEU A 51 -114.53 53.21 40.87
N ASP A 52 -114.23 54.26 41.64
CA ASP A 52 -112.97 55.00 41.56
C ASP A 52 -111.78 54.12 41.96
N LEU A 53 -111.93 53.29 43.01
CA LEU A 53 -110.93 52.27 43.39
C LEU A 53 -110.72 51.22 42.29
N ALA A 54 -111.80 50.76 41.64
CA ALA A 54 -111.69 49.82 40.53
C ALA A 54 -110.99 50.45 39.30
N ILE A 55 -111.22 51.73 39.02
CA ILE A 55 -110.53 52.46 37.96
C ILE A 55 -109.03 52.61 38.29
N GLN A 56 -108.69 52.99 39.54
CA GLN A 56 -107.29 53.06 39.98
C GLN A 56 -106.60 51.69 39.89
N HIS A 57 -107.25 50.64 40.38
CA HIS A 57 -106.71 49.28 40.28
C HIS A 57 -106.48 48.85 38.83
N ASN A 58 -107.43 49.10 37.92
CA ASN A 58 -107.27 48.79 36.50
C ASN A 58 -106.15 49.60 35.82
N GLN A 59 -105.95 50.86 36.23
CA GLN A 59 -104.83 51.68 35.75
C GLN A 59 -103.48 51.15 36.25
N GLU A 60 -103.40 50.72 37.51
CA GLU A 60 -102.23 50.08 38.09
C GLU A 60 -101.91 48.76 37.39
N VAL A 61 -102.92 47.90 37.17
CA VAL A 61 -102.78 46.64 36.43
C VAL A 61 -102.28 46.90 35.01
N SER A 62 -102.86 47.87 34.28
CA SER A 62 -102.39 48.22 32.94
C SER A 62 -100.94 48.75 32.93
N ASN A 63 -100.54 49.51 33.95
CA ASN A 63 -99.16 49.96 34.09
C ASN A 63 -98.19 48.80 34.37
N TYR A 64 -98.58 47.84 35.22
CA TYR A 64 -97.79 46.64 35.46
C TYR A 64 -97.69 45.75 34.22
N GLU A 65 -98.78 45.57 33.47
CA GLU A 65 -98.76 44.83 32.20
C GLU A 65 -97.81 45.46 31.17
N LYS A 66 -97.83 46.80 31.03
CA LYS A 66 -96.87 47.52 30.18
C LYS A 66 -95.43 47.31 30.62
N GLN A 67 -95.16 47.34 31.92
CA GLN A 67 -93.81 47.07 32.46
C GLN A 67 -93.39 45.62 32.20
N ILE A 68 -94.29 44.64 32.35
CA ILE A 68 -94.02 43.24 32.05
C ILE A 68 -93.69 43.04 30.57
N ILE A 69 -94.44 43.66 29.65
CA ILE A 69 -94.15 43.57 28.21
C ILE A 69 -92.78 44.18 27.90
N LYS A 70 -92.46 45.34 28.49
CA LYS A 70 -91.15 45.97 28.33
C LYS A 70 -90.02 45.05 28.82
N LEU A 71 -90.15 44.50 30.03
CA LEU A 71 -89.16 43.59 30.59
C LEU A 71 -89.01 42.29 29.77
N ARG A 72 -90.10 41.75 29.21
CA ARG A 72 -90.04 40.60 28.30
C ARG A 72 -89.26 40.92 27.02
N SER A 73 -89.52 42.07 26.40
CA SER A 73 -88.77 42.49 25.20
C SER A 73 -87.28 42.74 25.48
N GLU A 74 -86.95 43.27 26.66
CA GLU A 74 -85.55 43.46 27.08
C GLU A 74 -84.87 42.12 27.35
N PHE A 75 -85.59 41.16 27.95
CA PHE A 75 -85.11 39.80 28.18
C PHE A 75 -84.87 39.04 26.87
N GLU A 76 -85.82 39.06 25.93
CA GLU A 76 -85.67 38.42 24.61
C GLU A 76 -84.49 39.01 23.83
N ARG A 77 -84.30 40.33 23.87
CA ARG A 77 -83.12 40.98 23.28
C ARG A 77 -81.82 40.57 23.97
N GLY A 78 -81.81 40.48 25.30
CA GLY A 78 -80.66 40.02 26.06
C GLY A 78 -80.29 38.56 25.74
N GLU A 79 -81.30 37.71 25.55
CA GLU A 79 -81.13 36.32 25.19
C GLU A 79 -80.58 36.13 23.77
N ALA A 80 -81.03 36.93 22.81
CA ALA A 80 -80.48 36.95 21.46
C ALA A 80 -78.98 37.34 21.47
N ILE A 81 -78.62 38.40 22.20
CA ILE A 81 -77.22 38.82 22.35
C ILE A 81 -76.38 37.73 23.03
N ARG A 82 -76.93 37.03 24.03
CA ARG A 82 -76.24 35.91 24.70
C ARG A 82 -75.94 34.78 23.71
N GLN A 83 -76.91 34.42 22.87
CA GLN A 83 -76.75 33.38 21.84
C GLN A 83 -75.72 33.79 20.77
N ASP A 84 -75.74 35.04 20.32
CA ASP A 84 -74.75 35.57 19.36
C ASP A 84 -73.33 35.50 19.93
N LEU A 85 -73.14 35.92 21.19
CA LEU A 85 -71.84 35.84 21.87
C LEU A 85 -71.38 34.40 22.11
N GLU A 86 -72.29 33.48 22.43
CA GLU A 86 -71.97 32.05 22.56
C GLU A 86 -71.52 31.45 21.23
N TYR A 87 -72.15 31.84 20.13
CA TYR A 87 -71.74 31.46 18.79
C TYR A 87 -70.36 32.02 18.43
N GLU A 88 -70.11 33.32 18.65
CA GLU A 88 -68.81 33.94 18.42
C GLU A 88 -67.70 33.27 19.26
N LEU A 89 -67.97 32.95 20.52
CA LEU A 89 -67.05 32.21 21.39
C LEU A 89 -66.77 30.80 20.86
N ALA A 90 -67.78 30.10 20.36
CA ALA A 90 -67.60 28.76 19.77
C ALA A 90 -66.74 28.82 18.50
N VAL A 91 -66.96 29.80 17.63
CA VAL A 91 -66.16 30.03 16.42
C VAL A 91 -64.71 30.40 16.79
N ALA A 92 -64.52 31.31 17.76
CA ALA A 92 -63.19 31.69 18.22
C ALA A 92 -62.43 30.50 18.85
N ARG A 93 -63.12 29.65 19.63
CA ARG A 93 -62.55 28.42 20.19
C ARG A 93 -62.15 27.43 19.10
N LYS A 94 -62.99 27.23 18.08
CA LYS A 94 -62.67 26.38 16.93
C LYS A 94 -61.46 26.90 16.15
N GLY A 95 -61.40 28.22 15.92
CA GLY A 95 -60.26 28.87 15.27
C GLY A 95 -58.96 28.76 16.07
N ALA A 96 -59.04 28.89 17.39
CA ALA A 96 -57.89 28.71 18.29
C ALA A 96 -57.41 27.25 18.31
N HIS A 97 -58.34 26.28 18.37
CA HIS A 97 -58.01 24.85 18.33
C HIS A 97 -57.34 24.47 17.02
N LEU A 98 -57.82 24.97 15.87
CA LEU A 98 -57.20 24.70 14.58
C LEU A 98 -55.76 25.24 14.53
N LYS A 99 -55.53 26.47 15.02
CA LYS A 99 -54.17 27.05 15.12
C LYS A 99 -53.26 26.27 16.06
N MET A 100 -53.82 25.69 17.12
CA MET A 100 -53.07 24.83 18.05
C MET A 100 -52.67 23.53 17.38
N CYS A 101 -53.58 22.85 16.67
CA CYS A 101 -53.26 21.64 15.90
C CYS A 101 -52.19 21.91 14.83
N THR A 102 -52.30 22.99 14.07
CA THR A 102 -51.28 23.34 13.06
C THR A 102 -49.92 23.62 13.72
N ALA A 103 -49.90 24.28 14.88
CA ALA A 103 -48.65 24.51 15.61
C ALA A 103 -48.07 23.22 16.21
N GLU A 104 -48.91 22.27 16.64
CA GLU A 104 -48.50 20.94 17.11
C GLU A 104 -47.92 20.09 15.98
N GLU A 105 -48.51 20.14 14.78
CA GLU A 105 -47.99 19.51 13.57
C GLU A 105 -46.63 20.11 13.18
N GLU A 106 -46.52 21.44 13.10
CA GLU A 106 -45.25 22.12 12.83
C GLU A 106 -44.16 21.79 13.88
N LEU A 107 -44.55 21.68 15.16
CA LEU A 107 -43.64 21.27 16.24
C LEU A 107 -43.21 19.80 16.09
N SER A 108 -44.11 18.92 15.68
CA SER A 108 -43.81 17.51 15.40
C SER A 108 -42.83 17.38 14.24
N ASP A 109 -43.05 18.11 13.14
CA ASP A 109 -42.16 18.14 11.99
C ASP A 109 -40.78 18.70 12.34
N ALA A 110 -40.73 19.75 13.16
CA ALA A 110 -39.47 20.30 13.66
C ALA A 110 -38.71 19.30 14.56
N LYS A 111 -39.43 18.54 15.41
CA LYS A 111 -38.83 17.48 16.23
C LYS A 111 -38.28 16.35 15.36
N ASN A 112 -39.02 15.92 14.34
CA ASN A 112 -38.57 14.87 13.42
C ASN A 112 -37.30 15.30 12.68
N LYS A 113 -37.26 16.53 12.15
CA LYS A 113 -36.05 17.10 11.53
C LYS A 113 -34.88 17.18 12.50
N LEU A 114 -35.12 17.49 13.78
CA LEU A 114 -34.07 17.52 14.79
C LEU A 114 -33.50 16.12 15.07
N VAL A 115 -34.35 15.09 15.11
CA VAL A 115 -33.90 13.69 15.23
C VAL A 115 -33.10 13.26 14.01
N GLU A 116 -33.54 13.59 12.79
CA GLU A 116 -32.80 13.31 11.56
C GLU A 116 -31.42 13.98 11.55
N LEU A 117 -31.35 15.25 11.95
CA LEU A 117 -30.08 15.97 12.08
C LEU A 117 -29.18 15.37 13.16
N GLN A 118 -29.75 14.87 14.26
CA GLN A 118 -29.00 14.20 15.32
C GLN A 118 -28.39 12.89 14.82
N VAL A 119 -29.16 12.06 14.11
CA VAL A 119 -28.67 10.82 13.48
C VAL A 119 -27.60 11.12 12.42
N LEU A 120 -27.79 12.17 11.62
CA LEU A 120 -26.79 12.61 10.64
C LEU A 120 -25.49 13.04 11.34
N ASN A 121 -25.59 13.78 12.44
CA ASN A 121 -24.43 14.23 13.21
C ASN A 121 -23.68 13.06 13.87
N GLU A 122 -24.40 12.08 14.42
CA GLU A 122 -23.81 10.83 14.95
C GLU A 122 -23.09 10.05 13.85
N ASN A 123 -23.70 9.91 12.66
CA ASN A 123 -23.06 9.28 11.50
C ASN A 123 -21.81 10.05 11.03
N LEU A 124 -21.84 11.38 11.03
CA LEU A 124 -20.68 12.19 10.69
C LEU A 124 -19.57 12.06 11.73
N GLN A 125 -19.91 12.03 13.03
CA GLN A 125 -18.94 11.77 14.09
C GLN A 125 -18.31 10.38 13.96
N GLN A 126 -19.10 9.35 13.67
CA GLN A 126 -18.58 8.00 13.41
C GLN A 126 -17.61 8.00 12.22
N LYS A 127 -17.99 8.62 11.09
CA LYS A 127 -17.09 8.74 9.93
C LYS A 127 -15.80 9.50 10.26
N VAL A 128 -15.87 10.56 11.07
CA VAL A 128 -14.67 11.27 11.54
C VAL A 128 -13.77 10.32 12.33
N THR A 129 -14.31 9.57 13.29
CA THR A 129 -13.52 8.61 14.07
C THR A 129 -12.90 7.50 13.22
N GLU A 130 -13.64 6.94 12.25
CA GLU A 130 -13.12 5.95 11.31
C GLU A 130 -12.00 6.52 10.43
N THR A 131 -12.14 7.78 9.97
CA THR A 131 -11.09 8.45 9.21
C THR A 131 -9.84 8.77 10.06
N GLU A 132 -10.02 9.13 11.33
CA GLU A 132 -8.92 9.36 12.27
C GLU A 132 -8.17 8.05 12.58
N GLU A 133 -8.89 6.94 12.79
CA GLU A 133 -8.27 5.63 12.99
C GLU A 133 -7.52 5.14 11.75
N THR A 134 -8.10 5.30 10.56
CA THR A 134 -7.42 4.92 9.31
C THR A 134 -6.19 5.80 9.04
N PHE A 135 -6.26 7.09 9.35
CA PHE A 135 -5.11 8.00 9.29
C PHE A 135 -4.02 7.60 10.28
N HIS A 136 -4.38 7.30 11.54
CA HIS A 136 -3.42 6.85 12.56
C HIS A 136 -2.74 5.53 12.16
N ASN A 137 -3.51 4.57 11.66
CA ASN A 137 -2.98 3.30 11.14
C ASN A 137 -2.04 3.50 9.95
N ALA A 138 -2.36 4.42 9.04
CA ALA A 138 -1.50 4.76 7.90
C ALA A 138 -0.21 5.45 8.36
N GLN A 139 -0.30 6.35 9.34
CA GLN A 139 0.87 7.01 9.95
C GLN A 139 1.79 5.98 10.63
N GLN A 140 1.23 5.07 11.44
CA GLN A 140 2.01 4.02 12.10
C GLN A 140 2.71 3.11 11.08
N LYS A 141 2.02 2.67 10.03
CA LYS A 141 2.64 1.88 8.94
C LYS A 141 3.77 2.63 8.25
N TRP A 142 3.61 3.93 8.05
CA TRP A 142 4.66 4.77 7.47
C TRP A 142 5.88 4.87 8.40
N GLU A 143 5.67 5.04 9.71
CA GLU A 143 6.76 5.05 10.70
C GLU A 143 7.49 3.70 10.77
N GLU A 144 6.75 2.59 10.72
CA GLU A 144 7.32 1.24 10.66
C GLU A 144 8.13 1.01 9.38
N GLU A 145 7.66 1.51 8.23
CA GLU A 145 8.41 1.47 6.97
C GLU A 145 9.69 2.31 7.04
N GLN A 146 9.62 3.52 7.60
CA GLN A 146 10.79 4.36 7.82
C GLN A 146 11.82 3.67 8.72
N GLN A 147 11.38 3.03 9.81
CA GLN A 147 12.27 2.24 10.67
C GLN A 147 12.88 1.04 9.94
N ARG A 148 12.11 0.35 9.09
CA ARG A 148 12.63 -0.75 8.26
C ARG A 148 13.68 -0.26 7.26
N LEU A 149 13.46 0.88 6.61
CA LEU A 149 14.41 1.49 5.69
C LEU A 149 15.69 1.96 6.40
N VAL A 150 15.59 2.53 7.60
CA VAL A 150 16.76 2.89 8.42
C VAL A 150 17.57 1.65 8.79
N LYS A 151 16.92 0.59 9.29
CA LYS A 151 17.61 -0.68 9.60
C LYS A 151 18.27 -1.30 8.36
N ALA A 152 17.57 -1.33 7.23
CA ALA A 152 18.13 -1.84 5.98
C ALA A 152 19.35 -1.01 5.52
N LYS A 153 19.30 0.32 5.67
CA LYS A 153 20.45 1.20 5.39
C LYS A 153 21.63 0.91 6.31
N ASP A 154 21.39 0.70 7.60
CA ASP A 154 22.43 0.36 8.57
C ASP A 154 23.03 -1.02 8.29
N ASP A 155 22.21 -2.01 7.92
CA ASP A 155 22.64 -3.34 7.49
C ASP A 155 23.50 -3.28 6.22
N ILE A 156 23.07 -2.53 5.20
CA ILE A 156 23.87 -2.31 3.97
C ILE A 156 25.19 -1.63 4.31
N SER A 157 25.17 -0.61 5.18
CA SER A 157 26.38 0.09 5.60
C SER A 157 27.34 -0.84 6.36
N ARG A 158 26.81 -1.75 7.19
CA ARG A 158 27.59 -2.79 7.87
C ARG A 158 28.20 -3.78 6.88
N ILE A 159 27.43 -4.27 5.91
CA ILE A 159 27.92 -5.19 4.88
C ILE A 159 29.04 -4.51 4.07
N TYR A 160 28.81 -3.29 3.60
CA TYR A 160 29.82 -2.54 2.84
C TYR A 160 31.10 -2.30 3.63
N ASN A 161 30.99 -1.95 4.92
CA ASN A 161 32.16 -1.79 5.79
C ASN A 161 32.90 -3.12 6.00
N ASN A 162 32.19 -4.24 6.17
CA ASN A 162 32.80 -5.55 6.30
C ASN A 162 33.52 -5.98 5.02
N GLU A 163 32.91 -5.77 3.85
CA GLU A 163 33.54 -6.00 2.55
C GLU A 163 34.77 -5.10 2.36
N TYR A 164 34.68 -3.83 2.73
CA TYR A 164 35.82 -2.90 2.67
C TYR A 164 36.99 -3.35 3.56
N VAL A 165 36.71 -3.77 4.80
CA VAL A 165 37.73 -4.28 5.73
C VAL A 165 38.33 -5.59 5.22
N PHE A 166 37.51 -6.48 4.64
CA PHE A 166 37.97 -7.72 4.04
C PHE A 166 38.91 -7.45 2.85
N LEU A 167 38.50 -6.59 1.91
CA LEU A 167 39.32 -6.19 0.77
C LEU A 167 40.61 -5.49 1.19
N LEU A 168 40.58 -4.69 2.26
CA LEU A 168 41.78 -4.07 2.82
C LEU A 168 42.73 -5.13 3.38
N LYS A 169 42.21 -6.18 4.02
CA LYS A 169 43.01 -7.30 4.53
C LYS A 169 43.65 -8.09 3.38
N GLU A 170 42.88 -8.46 2.35
CA GLU A 170 43.42 -9.14 1.16
C GLU A 170 44.48 -8.29 0.46
N ARG A 171 44.25 -6.99 0.32
CA ARG A 171 45.25 -6.07 -0.25
C ARG A 171 46.56 -6.11 0.56
N ASN A 172 46.49 -6.07 1.88
CA ASN A 172 47.67 -6.12 2.74
C ASN A 172 48.38 -7.48 2.67
N GLU A 173 47.64 -8.58 2.58
CA GLU A 173 48.19 -9.92 2.39
C GLU A 173 48.92 -10.02 1.04
N VAL A 174 48.32 -9.53 -0.04
CA VAL A 174 48.96 -9.45 -1.38
C VAL A 174 50.19 -8.55 -1.35
N GLU A 175 50.14 -7.40 -0.69
CA GLU A 175 51.28 -6.49 -0.56
C GLU A 175 52.44 -7.14 0.20
N THR A 176 52.13 -7.96 1.21
CA THR A 176 53.13 -8.76 1.94
C THR A 176 53.77 -9.82 1.06
N ILE A 177 52.96 -10.58 0.31
CA ILE A 177 53.46 -11.60 -0.64
C ILE A 177 54.33 -10.96 -1.72
N LEU A 178 53.93 -9.79 -2.25
CA LEU A 178 54.73 -9.06 -3.24
C LEU A 178 56.08 -8.61 -2.66
N LEU A 179 56.10 -8.19 -1.39
CA LEU A 179 57.35 -7.84 -0.70
C LEU A 179 58.28 -9.06 -0.56
N GLU A 180 57.73 -10.20 -0.15
CA GLU A 180 58.47 -11.46 -0.03
C GLU A 180 59.04 -11.92 -1.37
N LEU A 181 58.21 -11.92 -2.42
CA LEU A 181 58.61 -12.34 -3.76
C LEU A 181 59.66 -11.38 -4.36
N ASN A 182 59.59 -10.09 -4.07
CA ASN A 182 60.63 -9.13 -4.43
C ASN A 182 61.95 -9.40 -3.67
N ASN A 183 61.89 -9.75 -2.39
CA ASN A 183 63.08 -10.13 -1.61
C ASN A 183 63.72 -11.42 -2.15
N GLU A 184 62.91 -12.42 -2.49
CA GLU A 184 63.37 -13.65 -3.13
C GLU A 184 64.02 -13.38 -4.49
N LEU A 185 63.40 -12.55 -5.34
CA LEU A 185 63.99 -12.14 -6.61
C LEU A 185 65.32 -11.40 -6.42
N GLN A 186 65.45 -10.55 -5.41
CA GLN A 186 66.72 -9.91 -5.08
C GLN A 186 67.78 -10.93 -4.64
N ASN A 187 67.41 -11.92 -3.83
CA ASN A 187 68.28 -13.01 -3.41
C ASN A 187 68.72 -13.88 -4.60
N MET A 188 67.80 -14.23 -5.49
CA MET A 188 68.12 -14.99 -6.71
C MET A 188 69.02 -14.19 -7.64
N ARG A 189 68.78 -12.88 -7.82
CA ARG A 189 69.69 -12.00 -8.57
C ARG A 189 71.08 -11.94 -7.96
N LYS A 190 71.20 -12.00 -6.62
CA LYS A 190 72.50 -12.06 -5.95
C LYS A 190 73.21 -13.37 -6.23
N LYS A 191 72.52 -14.51 -6.05
CA LYS A 191 73.06 -15.85 -6.37
C LYS A 191 73.49 -15.97 -7.83
N LEU A 192 72.71 -15.41 -8.76
CA LEU A 192 73.07 -15.40 -10.18
C LEU A 192 74.38 -14.66 -10.43
N ARG A 193 74.58 -13.49 -9.80
CA ARG A 193 75.85 -12.76 -9.89
C ARG A 193 77.01 -13.55 -9.29
N ASP A 194 76.79 -14.23 -8.17
CA ASP A 194 77.83 -15.04 -7.53
C ASP A 194 78.25 -16.22 -8.44
N VAL A 195 77.28 -16.90 -9.08
CA VAL A 195 77.53 -17.95 -10.08
C VAL A 195 78.20 -17.42 -11.35
N GLU A 196 77.83 -16.23 -11.82
CA GLU A 196 78.51 -15.58 -12.96
C GLU A 196 79.98 -15.31 -12.66
N VAL A 197 80.29 -14.87 -11.43
CA VAL A 197 81.68 -14.67 -10.97
C VAL A 197 82.42 -16.00 -10.90
N GLU A 198 81.84 -17.05 -10.32
CA GLU A 198 82.45 -18.39 -10.27
C GLU A 198 82.70 -18.96 -11.67
N HIS A 199 81.73 -18.82 -12.59
CA HIS A 199 81.86 -19.25 -13.98
C HIS A 199 82.97 -18.48 -14.73
N SER A 200 83.11 -17.17 -14.46
CA SER A 200 84.22 -16.38 -15.00
C SER A 200 85.58 -16.88 -14.50
N GLY A 201 85.68 -17.23 -13.21
CA GLY A 201 86.88 -17.82 -12.61
C GLY A 201 87.21 -19.20 -13.19
N CYS A 202 86.22 -20.08 -13.33
CA CYS A 202 86.39 -21.39 -13.96
C CYS A 202 86.88 -21.28 -15.41
N ASN A 203 86.36 -20.31 -16.18
CA ASN A 203 86.82 -20.06 -17.54
C ASN A 203 88.26 -19.57 -17.60
N GLU A 204 88.71 -18.76 -16.63
CA GLU A 204 90.11 -18.36 -16.52
C GLU A 204 91.01 -19.56 -16.22
N VAL A 205 90.61 -20.44 -15.29
CA VAL A 205 91.35 -21.68 -14.99
C VAL A 205 91.43 -22.60 -16.21
N LEU A 206 90.33 -22.81 -16.92
CA LEU A 206 90.30 -23.60 -18.15
C LEU A 206 91.20 -22.99 -19.23
N ARG A 207 91.26 -21.66 -19.34
CA ARG A 207 92.17 -20.97 -20.27
C ARG A 207 93.63 -21.19 -19.87
N CYS A 208 93.95 -21.15 -18.58
CA CYS A 208 95.30 -21.45 -18.08
C CYS A 208 95.67 -22.92 -18.36
N GLN A 209 94.79 -23.87 -18.07
CA GLN A 209 95.01 -25.29 -18.37
C GLN A 209 95.17 -25.56 -19.87
N ALA A 210 94.37 -24.91 -20.72
CA ALA A 210 94.51 -25.02 -22.18
C ALA A 210 95.86 -24.47 -22.66
N ASN A 211 96.36 -23.37 -22.06
CA ASN A 211 97.68 -22.83 -22.36
C ASN A 211 98.80 -23.76 -21.87
N GLU A 212 98.68 -24.36 -20.67
CA GLU A 212 99.62 -25.34 -20.16
C GLU A 212 99.69 -26.60 -21.04
N LEU A 213 98.53 -27.09 -21.49
CA LEU A 213 98.44 -28.20 -22.45
C LEU A 213 99.05 -27.85 -23.81
N LYS A 214 98.88 -26.61 -24.27
CA LYS A 214 99.55 -26.13 -25.49
C LYS A 214 101.07 -26.11 -25.32
N CYS A 215 101.56 -25.63 -24.18
CA CYS A 215 102.99 -25.65 -23.88
C CYS A 215 103.53 -27.09 -23.70
N SER A 216 102.75 -28.00 -23.10
CA SER A 216 103.13 -29.39 -22.92
C SER A 216 103.15 -30.14 -24.25
N THR A 217 102.19 -29.93 -25.14
CA THR A 217 102.17 -30.50 -26.50
C THR A 217 103.30 -29.93 -27.38
N GLU A 218 103.65 -28.65 -27.23
CA GLU A 218 104.84 -28.08 -27.88
C GLU A 218 106.16 -28.66 -27.32
N ARG A 219 106.19 -28.98 -26.02
CA ARG A 219 107.31 -29.69 -25.39
C ARG A 219 107.37 -31.15 -25.86
N GLU A 220 106.23 -31.83 -25.95
CA GLU A 220 106.11 -33.20 -26.45
C GLU A 220 106.52 -33.29 -27.92
N LYS A 221 106.12 -32.34 -28.77
CA LYS A 221 106.61 -32.27 -30.16
C LYS A 221 108.12 -32.07 -30.26
N ARG A 222 108.73 -31.32 -29.32
CA ARG A 222 110.19 -31.19 -29.23
C ARG A 222 110.83 -32.51 -28.79
N LEU A 223 110.27 -33.14 -27.75
CA LEU A 223 110.73 -34.44 -27.27
C LEU A 223 110.57 -35.54 -28.32
N LEU A 224 109.52 -35.53 -29.13
CA LEU A 224 109.32 -36.45 -30.26
C LEU A 224 110.42 -36.27 -31.31
N LYS A 225 110.78 -35.04 -31.66
CA LYS A 225 111.90 -34.77 -32.57
C LYS A 225 113.24 -35.21 -31.97
N GLU A 226 113.43 -34.98 -30.67
CA GLU A 226 114.62 -35.45 -29.95
C GLU A 226 114.65 -36.98 -29.83
N LEU A 227 113.50 -37.62 -29.68
CA LEU A 227 113.33 -39.07 -29.65
C LEU A 227 113.54 -39.69 -31.03
N GLU A 228 113.07 -39.09 -32.11
CA GLU A 228 113.41 -39.51 -33.47
C GLU A 228 114.91 -39.39 -33.73
N ALA A 229 115.54 -38.29 -33.31
CA ALA A 229 116.99 -38.13 -33.38
C ALA A 229 117.73 -39.14 -32.49
N ALA A 230 117.19 -39.43 -31.30
CA ALA A 230 117.72 -40.43 -30.39
C ALA A 230 117.46 -41.87 -30.88
N ALA A 231 116.39 -42.14 -31.62
CA ALA A 231 116.08 -43.43 -32.22
C ALA A 231 117.00 -43.72 -33.42
N VAL A 232 117.36 -42.68 -34.19
CA VAL A 232 118.43 -42.78 -35.20
C VAL A 232 119.76 -43.08 -34.52
N LYS A 233 120.07 -42.44 -33.39
CA LYS A 233 121.25 -42.78 -32.57
C LYS A 233 121.14 -44.15 -31.89
N ALA A 234 119.93 -44.59 -31.52
CA ALA A 234 119.68 -45.87 -30.89
C ALA A 234 119.81 -47.00 -31.89
N LYS A 235 119.46 -46.81 -33.16
CA LYS A 235 119.79 -47.77 -34.24
C LYS A 235 121.31 -47.89 -34.43
N GLN A 236 122.03 -46.76 -34.38
CA GLN A 236 123.49 -46.76 -34.41
C GLN A 236 124.07 -47.49 -33.19
N LEU A 237 123.52 -47.24 -32.00
CA LEU A 237 123.91 -47.91 -30.77
C LEU A 237 123.40 -49.36 -30.69
N GLU A 238 122.34 -49.77 -31.40
CA GLU A 238 121.89 -51.16 -31.49
C GLU A 238 122.85 -51.97 -32.35
N GLU A 239 123.42 -51.38 -33.40
CA GLU A 239 124.56 -51.94 -34.12
C GLU A 239 125.80 -52.07 -33.21
N ASP A 240 126.02 -51.11 -32.30
CA ASP A 240 127.10 -51.14 -31.30
C ASP A 240 126.78 -52.08 -30.10
N ILE A 241 125.50 -52.28 -29.75
CA ILE A 241 124.99 -53.16 -28.68
C ILE A 241 124.90 -54.60 -29.17
N GLU A 242 124.68 -54.87 -30.46
CA GLU A 242 124.87 -56.21 -31.03
C GLU A 242 126.36 -56.63 -30.93
N ALA A 243 127.27 -55.65 -30.95
CA ALA A 243 128.70 -55.85 -30.65
C ALA A 243 129.00 -55.95 -29.13
N GLU A 244 128.23 -55.30 -28.25
CA GLU A 244 128.34 -55.45 -26.76
C GLU A 244 127.48 -56.57 -26.15
N ARG A 245 126.51 -57.16 -26.86
CA ARG A 245 125.75 -58.37 -26.48
C ARG A 245 126.66 -59.60 -26.46
N ALA A 246 127.83 -59.52 -27.11
CA ALA A 246 128.93 -60.45 -26.91
C ALA A 246 129.65 -60.28 -25.55
N ALA A 247 129.40 -59.20 -24.79
CA ALA A 247 130.16 -58.84 -23.58
C ALA A 247 129.35 -58.75 -22.27
N ASN A 248 128.02 -58.60 -22.29
CA ASN A 248 127.26 -58.23 -21.07
C ASN A 248 126.22 -59.28 -20.59
N LEU A 249 126.71 -60.48 -20.29
CA LEU A 249 126.03 -61.49 -19.46
C LEU A 249 126.02 -61.14 -17.95
N ALA A 250 126.07 -59.86 -17.56
CA ALA A 250 126.21 -59.45 -16.17
C ALA A 250 125.38 -58.21 -15.83
N SER A 251 124.27 -58.36 -15.12
CA SER A 251 123.91 -57.55 -13.92
C SER A 251 122.43 -57.71 -13.54
N ASN A 252 122.18 -58.56 -12.52
CA ASN A 252 120.89 -59.00 -12.00
C ASN A 252 120.26 -58.05 -10.94
N PHE A 253 120.13 -56.74 -11.19
CA PHE A 253 119.57 -55.79 -10.20
C PHE A 253 118.23 -55.11 -10.57
N THR A 254 117.66 -55.38 -11.73
CA THR A 254 116.39 -54.76 -12.19
C THR A 254 115.11 -55.53 -11.79
N SER A 255 115.25 -56.74 -11.25
CA SER A 255 114.10 -57.61 -10.93
C SER A 255 113.38 -57.25 -9.63
N GLU A 256 114.10 -56.79 -8.60
CA GLU A 256 113.50 -56.53 -7.27
C GLU A 256 112.71 -55.21 -7.18
N ILE A 257 113.12 -54.16 -7.90
CA ILE A 257 112.43 -52.87 -7.90
C ILE A 257 111.05 -52.96 -8.58
N ILE A 258 110.92 -53.82 -9.59
CA ILE A 258 109.66 -54.04 -10.32
C ILE A 258 108.66 -54.81 -9.44
N GLN A 259 109.12 -55.74 -8.61
CA GLN A 259 108.23 -56.52 -7.73
C GLN A 259 107.62 -55.73 -6.57
N LEU A 260 108.31 -54.70 -6.04
CA LEU A 260 107.77 -53.85 -4.98
C LEU A 260 106.70 -52.86 -5.52
N ARG A 261 106.89 -52.34 -6.73
CA ARG A 261 105.93 -51.40 -7.33
C ARG A 261 104.61 -52.03 -7.73
N ILE A 262 104.63 -53.31 -8.12
CA ILE A 262 103.42 -54.09 -8.42
C ILE A 262 102.57 -54.25 -7.16
N ARG A 263 103.20 -54.50 -6.00
CA ARG A 263 102.50 -54.71 -4.73
C ARG A 263 101.82 -53.44 -4.20
N GLU A 264 102.43 -52.27 -4.39
CA GLU A 264 101.82 -50.98 -4.04
C GLU A 264 100.59 -50.65 -4.91
N LEU A 265 100.65 -50.98 -6.20
CA LEU A 265 99.53 -50.76 -7.12
C LEU A 265 98.36 -51.72 -6.86
N GLU A 266 98.65 -52.96 -6.46
CA GLU A 266 97.62 -53.94 -6.08
C GLU A 266 96.83 -53.49 -4.84
N GLU A 267 97.50 -52.86 -3.87
CA GLU A 267 96.83 -52.38 -2.66
C GLU A 267 96.00 -51.12 -2.91
N ALA A 268 96.49 -50.17 -3.73
CA ALA A 268 95.71 -49.01 -4.15
C ALA A 268 94.44 -49.41 -4.92
N VAL A 269 94.52 -50.44 -5.76
CA VAL A 269 93.35 -50.98 -6.48
C VAL A 269 92.36 -51.67 -5.55
N ARG A 270 92.83 -52.30 -4.46
CA ARG A 270 91.95 -52.93 -3.46
C ARG A 270 91.13 -51.88 -2.71
N VAL A 271 91.80 -50.83 -2.22
CA VAL A 271 91.13 -49.71 -1.51
C VAL A 271 90.13 -48.98 -2.41
N GLU A 272 90.44 -48.82 -3.70
CA GLU A 272 89.51 -48.18 -4.65
C GLU A 272 88.29 -49.07 -4.97
N LYS A 273 88.43 -50.40 -4.92
CA LYS A 273 87.30 -51.33 -5.04
C LYS A 273 86.38 -51.23 -3.83
N ASP A 274 86.93 -51.18 -2.62
CA ASP A 274 86.14 -51.10 -1.39
C ASP A 274 85.34 -49.79 -1.34
N ARG A 275 85.96 -48.64 -1.70
CA ARG A 275 85.26 -47.34 -1.84
C ARG A 275 84.16 -47.36 -2.91
N ARG A 276 84.39 -48.07 -4.02
CA ARG A 276 83.40 -48.22 -5.08
C ARG A 276 82.21 -49.07 -4.61
N GLU A 277 82.45 -50.12 -3.84
CA GLU A 277 81.39 -50.95 -3.26
C GLU A 277 80.56 -50.18 -2.23
N GLU A 278 81.20 -49.36 -1.40
CA GLU A 278 80.52 -48.46 -0.44
C GLU A 278 79.63 -47.42 -1.19
N ALA A 279 80.17 -46.73 -2.19
CA ALA A 279 79.40 -45.78 -2.99
C ALA A 279 78.24 -46.44 -3.78
N LEU A 280 78.39 -47.71 -4.19
CA LEU A 280 77.31 -48.48 -4.80
C LEU A 280 76.22 -48.84 -3.77
N SER A 281 76.60 -49.15 -2.53
CA SER A 281 75.67 -49.41 -1.44
C SER A 281 74.83 -48.17 -1.11
N ASP A 282 75.47 -47.00 -1.01
CA ASP A 282 74.81 -45.73 -0.76
C ASP A 282 73.87 -45.33 -1.91
N LEU A 283 74.30 -45.55 -3.16
CA LEU A 283 73.47 -45.35 -4.34
C LEU A 283 72.23 -46.26 -4.32
N GLU A 284 72.37 -47.51 -3.89
CA GLU A 284 71.27 -48.47 -3.75
C GLU A 284 70.26 -48.03 -2.67
N MET A 285 70.74 -47.47 -1.56
CA MET A 285 69.90 -46.89 -0.50
C MET A 285 69.12 -45.67 -0.99
N VAL A 286 69.78 -44.72 -1.64
CA VAL A 286 69.13 -43.55 -2.26
C VAL A 286 68.09 -43.99 -3.30
N LYS A 287 68.39 -45.02 -4.10
CA LYS A 287 67.44 -45.59 -5.08
C LYS A 287 66.20 -46.22 -4.41
N LYS A 288 66.33 -46.79 -3.21
CA LYS A 288 65.19 -47.29 -2.43
C LYS A 288 64.34 -46.15 -1.87
N GLU A 289 64.96 -45.07 -1.39
CA GLU A 289 64.24 -43.88 -0.91
C GLU A 289 63.49 -43.18 -2.04
N PHE A 290 64.10 -43.02 -3.22
CA PHE A 290 63.41 -42.51 -4.41
C PHE A 290 62.20 -43.35 -4.79
N LYS A 291 62.30 -44.68 -4.74
CA LYS A 291 61.13 -45.55 -4.95
C LYS A 291 60.05 -45.33 -3.90
N GLY A 292 60.43 -45.16 -2.63
CA GLY A 292 59.48 -44.84 -1.55
C GLY A 292 58.74 -43.52 -1.77
N LEU A 293 59.46 -42.48 -2.20
CA LEU A 293 58.89 -41.18 -2.58
C LEU A 293 57.99 -41.28 -3.82
N GLU A 294 58.40 -42.05 -4.83
CA GLU A 294 57.63 -42.29 -6.05
C GLU A 294 56.31 -43.03 -5.73
N TYR A 295 56.34 -44.00 -4.82
CA TYR A 295 55.12 -44.67 -4.31
C TYR A 295 54.21 -43.73 -3.50
N ALA A 296 54.77 -42.84 -2.69
CA ALA A 296 53.99 -41.86 -1.94
C ALA A 296 53.35 -40.82 -2.90
N TYR A 297 54.10 -40.37 -3.89
CA TYR A 297 53.64 -39.44 -4.92
C TYR A 297 52.53 -40.04 -5.79
N GLU A 298 52.68 -41.29 -6.27
CA GLU A 298 51.62 -41.96 -7.04
C GLU A 298 50.36 -42.22 -6.20
N ARG A 299 50.50 -42.48 -4.90
CA ARG A 299 49.36 -42.59 -3.99
C ARG A 299 48.64 -41.25 -3.81
N GLU A 300 49.38 -40.17 -3.64
CA GLU A 300 48.80 -38.82 -3.52
C GLU A 300 48.11 -38.39 -4.82
N LYS A 301 48.72 -38.73 -5.96
CA LYS A 301 48.15 -38.50 -7.30
C LYS A 301 46.84 -39.28 -7.49
N HIS A 302 46.80 -40.54 -7.06
CA HIS A 302 45.59 -41.35 -7.11
C HIS A 302 44.49 -40.78 -6.19
N ASN A 303 44.85 -40.36 -4.97
CA ASN A 303 43.92 -39.71 -4.05
C ASN A 303 43.38 -38.38 -4.62
N ALA A 304 44.23 -37.58 -5.25
CA ALA A 304 43.83 -36.34 -5.90
C ALA A 304 42.90 -36.60 -7.09
N GLN A 305 43.17 -37.65 -7.87
CA GLN A 305 42.32 -38.09 -8.98
C GLN A 305 40.93 -38.54 -8.48
N GLU A 306 40.87 -39.33 -7.41
CA GLU A 306 39.62 -39.80 -6.81
C GLU A 306 38.81 -38.63 -6.21
N ASN A 307 39.48 -37.66 -5.61
CA ASN A 307 38.86 -36.43 -5.12
C ASN A 307 38.33 -35.55 -6.27
N LEU A 308 39.04 -35.48 -7.38
CA LEU A 308 38.59 -34.78 -8.59
C LEU A 308 37.36 -35.45 -9.20
N GLU A 309 37.31 -36.78 -9.21
CA GLU A 309 36.14 -37.55 -9.67
C GLU A 309 34.93 -37.33 -8.77
N LYS A 310 35.10 -37.38 -7.44
CA LYS A 310 34.06 -37.05 -6.46
C LYS A 310 33.55 -35.62 -6.63
N LEU A 311 34.44 -34.66 -6.87
CA LEU A 311 34.08 -33.27 -7.14
C LEU A 311 33.27 -33.14 -8.43
N ASN A 312 33.66 -33.81 -9.51
CA ASN A 312 32.93 -33.80 -10.79
C ASN A 312 31.53 -34.43 -10.67
N VAL A 313 31.36 -35.46 -9.84
CA VAL A 313 30.05 -36.05 -9.56
C VAL A 313 29.16 -35.05 -8.83
N LEU A 314 29.68 -34.39 -7.79
CA LEU A 314 28.95 -33.35 -7.06
C LEU A 314 28.62 -32.13 -7.92
N GLU A 315 29.52 -31.74 -8.84
CA GLU A 315 29.27 -30.65 -9.78
C GLU A 315 28.15 -31.00 -10.77
N LYS A 316 28.13 -32.24 -11.28
CA LYS A 316 27.03 -32.74 -12.14
C LYS A 316 25.70 -32.82 -11.40
N GLU A 317 25.70 -33.25 -10.13
CA GLU A 317 24.52 -33.24 -9.26
C GLU A 317 24.01 -31.83 -8.96
N CYS A 318 24.92 -30.88 -8.75
CA CYS A 318 24.57 -29.46 -8.59
C CYS A 318 23.98 -28.89 -9.89
N PHE A 319 24.55 -29.23 -11.03
CA PHE A 319 24.07 -28.77 -12.34
C PHE A 319 22.71 -29.37 -12.70
N SER A 320 22.47 -30.65 -12.39
CA SER A 320 21.18 -31.30 -12.61
C SER A 320 20.10 -30.73 -11.69
N SER A 321 20.40 -30.51 -10.41
CA SER A 321 19.50 -29.86 -9.45
C SER A 321 19.17 -28.42 -9.86
N ASN A 322 20.17 -27.66 -10.34
CA ASN A 322 19.95 -26.29 -10.83
C ASN A 322 19.10 -26.26 -12.11
N ASN A 323 19.25 -27.24 -13.01
CA ASN A 323 18.41 -27.36 -14.19
C ASN A 323 16.96 -27.75 -13.83
N GLN A 324 16.76 -28.68 -12.89
CA GLN A 324 15.43 -28.99 -12.36
C GLN A 324 14.79 -27.76 -11.71
N MET A 325 15.56 -26.99 -10.92
CA MET A 325 15.08 -25.75 -10.32
C MET A 325 14.69 -24.71 -11.39
N LYS A 326 15.46 -24.59 -12.47
CA LYS A 326 15.12 -23.70 -13.60
C LYS A 326 13.84 -24.12 -14.32
N GLU A 327 13.65 -25.42 -14.55
CA GLU A 327 12.41 -25.93 -15.14
C GLU A 327 11.20 -25.63 -14.25
N VAL A 328 11.33 -25.87 -12.94
CA VAL A 328 10.27 -25.54 -11.96
C VAL A 328 9.99 -24.03 -11.94
N ILE A 329 11.02 -23.19 -11.97
CA ILE A 329 10.85 -21.73 -12.04
C ILE A 329 10.10 -21.33 -13.30
N GLU A 330 10.44 -21.91 -14.45
CA GLU A 330 9.81 -21.55 -15.72
C GLU A 330 8.37 -22.06 -15.84
N GLU A 331 8.08 -23.21 -15.23
CA GLU A 331 6.73 -23.73 -15.08
C GLU A 331 5.90 -22.86 -14.13
N LYS A 332 6.47 -22.42 -13.00
CA LYS A 332 5.81 -21.46 -12.09
C LYS A 332 5.57 -20.11 -12.78
N LYS A 333 6.49 -19.63 -13.62
CA LYS A 333 6.26 -18.41 -14.42
C LYS A 333 5.11 -18.57 -15.41
N LYS A 334 5.00 -19.72 -16.09
CA LYS A 334 3.85 -20.00 -16.97
C LYS A 334 2.54 -19.97 -16.19
N VAL A 335 2.50 -20.61 -15.02
CA VAL A 335 1.31 -20.59 -14.14
C VAL A 335 0.97 -19.15 -13.70
N ILE A 336 1.97 -18.34 -13.35
CA ILE A 336 1.76 -16.93 -12.98
C ILE A 336 1.22 -16.12 -14.18
N MET A 337 1.73 -16.33 -15.40
CA MET A 337 1.18 -15.67 -16.59
C MET A 337 -0.27 -16.06 -16.84
N ASP A 338 -0.62 -17.35 -16.73
CA ASP A 338 -1.99 -17.83 -16.91
C ASP A 338 -2.93 -17.26 -15.84
N LEU A 339 -2.49 -17.22 -14.57
CA LEU A 339 -3.25 -16.60 -13.48
C LEU A 339 -3.42 -15.10 -13.70
N SER A 340 -2.41 -14.41 -14.22
CA SER A 340 -2.47 -12.97 -14.52
C SER A 340 -3.41 -12.68 -15.68
N ALA A 341 -3.40 -13.51 -16.73
CA ALA A 341 -4.34 -13.40 -17.84
C ALA A 341 -5.79 -13.66 -17.40
N ARG A 342 -5.99 -14.65 -16.52
CA ARG A 342 -7.32 -14.95 -15.94
C ARG A 342 -7.81 -13.85 -15.00
N LEU A 343 -6.93 -13.26 -14.20
CA LEU A 343 -7.25 -12.11 -13.36
C LEU A 343 -7.68 -10.91 -14.21
N GLY A 344 -6.94 -10.60 -15.28
CA GLY A 344 -7.30 -9.54 -16.22
C GLY A 344 -8.63 -9.80 -16.95
N SER A 345 -8.98 -11.07 -17.23
CA SER A 345 -10.30 -11.42 -17.77
C SER A 345 -11.42 -11.27 -16.73
N ALA A 346 -11.17 -11.63 -15.47
CA ALA A 346 -12.12 -11.48 -14.38
C ALA A 346 -12.38 -10.01 -14.01
N GLU A 347 -11.35 -9.16 -14.04
CA GLU A 347 -11.49 -7.71 -13.86
C GLU A 347 -12.33 -7.09 -14.99
N LYS A 348 -12.12 -7.52 -16.24
CA LYS A 348 -12.96 -7.08 -17.36
C LYS A 348 -14.41 -7.50 -17.17
N SER A 349 -14.68 -8.77 -16.84
CA SER A 349 -16.04 -9.24 -16.56
C SER A 349 -16.67 -8.53 -15.35
N CYS A 350 -15.89 -8.19 -14.32
CA CYS A 350 -16.38 -7.42 -13.18
C CYS A 350 -16.73 -5.97 -13.57
N SER A 351 -15.95 -5.35 -14.46
CA SER A 351 -16.25 -4.01 -14.99
C SER A 351 -17.49 -4.01 -15.89
N GLU A 352 -17.68 -5.06 -16.70
CA GLU A 352 -18.89 -5.30 -17.50
C GLU A 352 -20.11 -5.46 -16.60
N LEU A 353 -20.04 -6.32 -15.57
CA LEU A 353 -21.11 -6.49 -14.59
C LEU A 353 -21.42 -5.20 -13.81
N GLN A 354 -20.42 -4.39 -13.48
CA GLN A 354 -20.62 -3.10 -12.84
C GLN A 354 -21.33 -2.09 -13.76
N SER A 355 -21.04 -2.13 -15.06
CA SER A 355 -21.73 -1.33 -16.08
C SER A 355 -23.17 -1.79 -16.31
N GLU A 356 -23.42 -3.10 -16.33
CA GLU A 356 -24.76 -3.69 -16.45
C GLU A 356 -25.60 -3.41 -15.20
N LEU A 357 -25.01 -3.47 -14.00
CA LEU A 357 -25.67 -3.08 -12.76
C LEU A 357 -26.06 -1.60 -12.76
N ALA A 358 -25.19 -0.72 -13.27
CA ALA A 358 -25.50 0.69 -13.41
C ALA A 358 -26.64 0.94 -14.42
N MET A 359 -26.67 0.18 -15.52
CA MET A 359 -27.77 0.22 -16.48
C MET A 359 -29.07 -0.32 -15.88
N ALA A 360 -29.03 -1.42 -15.13
CA ALA A 360 -30.19 -1.99 -14.44
C ALA A 360 -30.75 -1.03 -13.38
N LYS A 361 -29.89 -0.33 -12.63
CA LYS A 361 -30.31 0.73 -11.69
C LYS A 361 -30.99 1.90 -12.41
N LYS A 362 -30.47 2.32 -13.57
CA LYS A 362 -31.14 3.35 -14.41
C LYS A 362 -32.50 2.86 -14.94
N HIS A 363 -32.60 1.60 -15.35
CA HIS A 363 -33.88 1.02 -15.79
C HIS A 363 -34.88 0.89 -14.64
N GLN A 364 -34.42 0.57 -13.42
CA GLN A 364 -35.26 0.53 -12.22
C GLN A 364 -35.82 1.92 -11.89
N VAL A 365 -34.98 2.97 -11.92
CA VAL A 365 -35.42 4.36 -11.72
C VAL A 365 -36.43 4.79 -12.78
N PHE A 366 -36.18 4.46 -14.05
CA PHE A 366 -37.10 4.75 -15.14
C PHE A 366 -38.45 4.01 -14.99
N LEU A 367 -38.44 2.75 -14.55
CA LEU A 367 -39.65 1.98 -14.28
C LEU A 367 -40.44 2.54 -13.09
N THR A 368 -39.78 2.98 -12.01
CA THR A 368 -40.45 3.61 -10.87
C THR A 368 -41.06 4.96 -11.26
N GLU A 369 -40.34 5.77 -12.03
CA GLU A 369 -40.82 7.08 -12.50
C GLU A 369 -41.98 6.94 -13.48
N THR A 370 -41.94 5.96 -14.38
CA THR A 370 -43.07 5.65 -15.27
C THR A 370 -44.27 5.06 -14.51
N TYR A 371 -44.05 4.25 -13.47
CA TYR A 371 -45.15 3.76 -12.62
C TYR A 371 -45.82 4.91 -11.84
N GLU A 372 -45.03 5.83 -11.26
CA GLU A 372 -45.54 7.02 -10.57
C GLU A 372 -46.28 7.98 -11.52
N ASN A 373 -45.78 8.18 -12.73
CA ASN A 373 -46.45 9.02 -13.73
C ASN A 373 -47.76 8.38 -14.21
N ASN A 374 -47.81 7.06 -14.42
CA ASN A 374 -49.04 6.35 -14.75
C ASN A 374 -50.07 6.39 -13.60
N MET A 375 -49.61 6.35 -12.34
CA MET A 375 -50.50 6.52 -11.16
C MET A 375 -51.07 7.94 -11.08
N ARG A 376 -50.25 8.96 -11.34
CA ARG A 376 -50.70 10.37 -11.43
C ARG A 376 -51.70 10.60 -12.57
N GLU A 377 -51.51 9.95 -13.73
CA GLU A 377 -52.48 10.02 -14.84
C GLU A 377 -53.81 9.31 -14.50
N LEU A 378 -53.77 8.21 -13.76
CA LEU A 378 -54.96 7.53 -13.23
C LEU A 378 -55.71 8.39 -12.20
N GLU A 379 -54.99 9.08 -11.32
CA GLU A 379 -55.55 10.06 -10.37
C GLU A 379 -56.20 11.25 -11.10
N LEU A 380 -55.55 11.80 -12.14
CA LEU A 380 -56.11 12.88 -12.96
C LEU A 380 -57.34 12.43 -13.77
N LEU A 381 -57.37 11.19 -14.25
CA LEU A 381 -58.56 10.62 -14.90
C LEU A 381 -59.71 10.46 -13.90
N LEU A 382 -59.44 10.00 -12.68
CA LEU A 382 -60.46 9.87 -11.63
C LEU A 382 -61.02 11.23 -11.18
N ASP A 383 -60.17 12.27 -11.07
CA ASP A 383 -60.60 13.64 -10.74
C ASP A 383 -61.45 14.28 -11.85
N SER A 384 -61.21 13.93 -13.12
CA SER A 384 -62.01 14.42 -14.24
C SER A 384 -63.45 13.87 -14.25
N PHE A 385 -63.70 12.73 -13.59
CA PHE A 385 -65.04 12.15 -13.44
C PHE A 385 -65.83 12.71 -12.24
N ALA A 386 -65.17 13.34 -11.26
CA ALA A 386 -65.82 13.83 -10.04
C ALA A 386 -66.58 15.17 -10.18
N MET A 387 -66.45 15.89 -11.31
CA MET A 387 -66.98 17.25 -11.48
C MET A 387 -67.98 17.46 -12.65
N SER A 388 -68.77 16.47 -13.05
CA SER A 388 -69.86 16.67 -14.04
C SER A 388 -71.23 16.08 -13.68
N GLY A 389 -71.57 16.04 -12.40
CA GLY A 389 -72.86 15.58 -11.91
C GLY A 389 -73.93 16.67 -11.75
N GLN A 390 -74.36 17.35 -12.82
CA GLN A 390 -75.61 18.14 -12.76
C GLN A 390 -76.33 18.14 -14.12
N ARG A 391 -77.42 17.36 -14.19
CA ARG A 391 -78.32 17.26 -15.35
C ARG A 391 -79.38 18.36 -15.31
N THR A 392 -79.52 19.10 -16.41
CA THR A 392 -80.80 19.69 -16.83
C THR A 392 -81.38 18.84 -17.96
N ALA A 393 -82.63 18.40 -17.80
CA ALA A 393 -83.37 17.57 -18.73
C ALA A 393 -84.23 18.39 -19.71
N GLY A 394 -84.50 17.81 -20.89
CA GLY A 394 -85.44 18.27 -21.94
C GLY A 394 -84.70 18.82 -23.17
N THR A 395 -84.86 18.33 -24.41
CA THR A 395 -86.05 17.81 -25.09
C THR A 395 -85.68 17.21 -26.48
N CYS A 396 -86.59 16.39 -27.02
CA CYS A 396 -86.79 15.94 -28.42
C CYS A 396 -85.95 14.81 -29.04
N GLU A 397 -86.65 13.67 -29.21
CA GLU A 397 -86.74 12.73 -30.35
C GLU A 397 -85.58 12.65 -31.37
N ASP A 398 -85.03 11.44 -31.60
CA ASP A 398 -85.42 10.55 -32.70
C ASP A 398 -84.63 9.21 -32.61
N LYS A 399 -85.16 8.14 -33.21
CA LYS A 399 -84.62 6.76 -33.15
C LYS A 399 -83.60 6.49 -34.27
N ASP A 400 -82.45 5.88 -33.93
CA ASP A 400 -81.85 4.66 -34.56
C ASP A 400 -80.33 4.48 -34.30
N LYS A 401 -79.96 3.35 -33.64
CA LYS A 401 -78.72 2.54 -33.76
C LYS A 401 -77.32 3.12 -33.36
N PRO A 402 -76.34 2.26 -32.98
CA PRO A 402 -75.71 2.33 -31.66
C PRO A 402 -74.29 2.93 -31.64
N LEU A 403 -74.01 3.74 -30.62
CA LEU A 403 -72.66 4.06 -30.13
C LEU A 403 -72.36 3.19 -28.89
N SER A 404 -71.79 1.99 -29.07
CA SER A 404 -71.21 1.22 -27.95
C SER A 404 -70.01 0.33 -28.31
N CYS A 405 -69.37 0.49 -29.47
CA CYS A 405 -68.26 -0.39 -29.87
C CYS A 405 -66.86 0.20 -29.61
N SER A 406 -66.67 1.52 -29.51
CA SER A 406 -65.32 2.09 -29.34
C SER A 406 -64.74 1.86 -27.94
N VAL A 407 -65.57 1.89 -26.90
CA VAL A 407 -65.16 1.71 -25.49
C VAL A 407 -64.85 0.25 -25.16
N ILE A 408 -65.60 -0.69 -25.74
CA ILE A 408 -65.35 -2.13 -25.57
C ILE A 408 -64.10 -2.56 -26.36
N GLU A 409 -63.87 -1.99 -27.54
CA GLU A 409 -62.66 -2.27 -28.33
C GLU A 409 -61.41 -1.68 -27.67
N THR A 410 -61.49 -0.48 -27.07
CA THR A 410 -60.38 0.10 -26.28
C THR A 410 -60.10 -0.69 -25.00
N LEU A 411 -61.14 -1.18 -24.30
CA LEU A 411 -60.96 -2.09 -23.17
C LEU A 411 -60.38 -3.44 -23.60
N ARG A 412 -60.76 -3.98 -24.77
CA ARG A 412 -60.16 -5.21 -25.32
C ARG A 412 -58.69 -5.04 -25.68
N CYS A 413 -58.34 -3.93 -26.34
CA CYS A 413 -56.96 -3.61 -26.71
C CYS A 413 -56.09 -3.34 -25.48
N THR A 414 -56.62 -2.68 -24.45
CA THR A 414 -55.90 -2.50 -23.18
C THR A 414 -55.74 -3.81 -22.44
N LEU A 415 -56.78 -4.67 -22.37
CA LEU A 415 -56.66 -5.98 -21.73
C LEU A 415 -55.68 -6.91 -22.46
N THR A 416 -55.69 -6.95 -23.80
CA THR A 416 -54.71 -7.71 -24.58
C THR A 416 -53.31 -7.14 -24.45
N ALA A 417 -53.15 -5.81 -24.33
CA ALA A 417 -51.87 -5.20 -24.02
C ALA A 417 -51.37 -5.58 -22.60
N TYR A 418 -52.26 -5.65 -21.60
CA TYR A 418 -51.90 -6.14 -20.27
C TYR A 418 -51.56 -7.63 -20.27
N GLN A 419 -52.29 -8.43 -21.05
CA GLN A 419 -52.07 -9.88 -21.15
C GLN A 419 -50.75 -10.19 -21.86
N ASN A 420 -50.41 -9.45 -22.92
CA ASN A 420 -49.11 -9.54 -23.58
C ASN A 420 -47.98 -9.04 -22.66
N LYS A 421 -48.16 -7.94 -21.92
CA LYS A 421 -47.19 -7.49 -20.92
C LYS A 421 -46.98 -8.53 -19.82
N LEU A 422 -48.03 -9.22 -19.38
CA LEU A 422 -47.92 -10.28 -18.40
C LEU A 422 -47.13 -11.48 -18.96
N GLU A 423 -47.42 -11.89 -20.20
CA GLU A 423 -46.68 -12.93 -20.91
C GLU A 423 -45.20 -12.56 -21.09
N ASP A 424 -44.91 -11.31 -21.45
CA ASP A 424 -43.55 -10.78 -21.56
C ASP A 424 -42.83 -10.80 -20.20
N THR A 425 -43.50 -10.38 -19.12
CA THR A 425 -42.93 -10.46 -17.77
C THR A 425 -42.71 -11.91 -17.31
N SER A 426 -43.57 -12.85 -17.72
CA SER A 426 -43.42 -14.28 -17.44
C SER A 426 -42.23 -14.87 -18.19
N ASN A 427 -42.06 -14.51 -19.46
CA ASN A 427 -40.93 -14.93 -20.28
C ASN A 427 -39.59 -14.36 -19.75
N GLU A 428 -39.57 -13.10 -19.30
CA GLU A 428 -38.39 -12.52 -18.63
C GLU A 428 -38.12 -13.18 -17.26
N LEU A 429 -39.16 -13.55 -16.51
CA LEU A 429 -39.01 -14.32 -15.28
C LEU A 429 -38.43 -15.72 -15.55
N GLU A 430 -38.80 -16.36 -16.66
CA GLU A 430 -38.26 -17.67 -17.03
C GLU A 430 -36.79 -17.57 -17.48
N LYS A 431 -36.42 -16.51 -18.21
CA LYS A 431 -35.02 -16.20 -18.57
C LYS A 431 -34.17 -15.92 -17.33
N THR A 432 -34.66 -15.10 -16.40
CA THR A 432 -33.94 -14.82 -15.15
C THR A 432 -33.79 -16.08 -14.30
N LYS A 433 -34.80 -16.95 -14.24
CA LYS A 433 -34.71 -18.27 -13.58
C LYS A 433 -33.68 -19.19 -14.24
N ALA A 434 -33.58 -19.18 -15.56
CA ALA A 434 -32.56 -19.93 -16.30
C ALA A 434 -31.14 -19.39 -16.02
N LEU A 435 -30.99 -18.07 -15.93
CA LEU A 435 -29.74 -17.41 -15.53
C LEU A 435 -29.36 -17.75 -14.09
N CYS A 436 -30.29 -17.74 -13.14
CA CYS A 436 -30.03 -18.18 -11.76
C CYS A 436 -29.59 -19.65 -11.68
N LYS A 437 -30.18 -20.54 -12.49
CA LYS A 437 -29.75 -21.94 -12.60
C LYS A 437 -28.35 -22.09 -13.21
N LYS A 438 -27.96 -21.20 -14.11
CA LYS A 438 -26.60 -21.18 -14.67
C LYS A 438 -25.59 -20.67 -13.64
N MET A 439 -25.94 -19.59 -12.94
CA MET A 439 -25.12 -18.99 -11.88
C MET A 439 -24.88 -19.95 -10.71
N THR A 440 -25.90 -20.71 -10.30
CA THR A 440 -25.76 -21.73 -9.25
C THR A 440 -24.80 -22.86 -9.66
N LYS A 441 -24.86 -23.34 -10.91
CA LYS A 441 -23.90 -24.32 -11.43
C LYS A 441 -22.48 -23.76 -11.52
N GLU A 442 -22.33 -22.50 -11.92
CA GLU A 442 -21.02 -21.84 -11.93
C GLU A 442 -20.44 -21.68 -10.51
N LEU A 443 -21.31 -21.43 -9.53
CA LEU A 443 -20.94 -21.36 -8.11
C LEU A 443 -20.50 -22.74 -7.59
N GLU A 444 -21.26 -23.81 -7.87
CA GLU A 444 -20.87 -25.20 -7.54
C GLU A 444 -19.50 -25.57 -8.16
N VAL A 445 -19.29 -25.26 -9.44
CA VAL A 445 -17.99 -25.47 -10.11
C VAL A 445 -16.87 -24.63 -9.49
N SER A 446 -17.19 -23.43 -8.99
CA SER A 446 -16.21 -22.59 -8.30
C SER A 446 -15.86 -23.15 -6.91
N GLU A 447 -16.82 -23.72 -6.19
CA GLU A 447 -16.60 -24.38 -4.90
C GLU A 447 -15.77 -25.65 -5.05
N GLU A 448 -16.03 -26.48 -6.07
CA GLU A 448 -15.22 -27.66 -6.39
C GLU A 448 -13.77 -27.27 -6.68
N LYS A 449 -13.55 -26.20 -7.46
CA LYS A 449 -12.20 -25.67 -7.74
C LYS A 449 -11.53 -25.14 -6.46
N MET A 450 -12.28 -24.48 -5.58
CA MET A 450 -11.76 -24.03 -4.29
C MET A 450 -11.38 -25.20 -3.38
N CYS A 451 -12.13 -26.30 -3.42
CA CYS A 451 -11.79 -27.53 -2.70
C CYS A 451 -10.51 -28.18 -3.26
N ALA A 452 -10.37 -28.28 -4.58
CA ALA A 452 -9.15 -28.76 -5.23
C ALA A 452 -7.93 -27.89 -4.86
N LEU A 453 -8.06 -26.56 -4.91
CA LEU A 453 -7.00 -25.63 -4.52
C LEU A 453 -6.60 -25.76 -3.04
N ARG A 454 -7.55 -26.04 -2.14
CA ARG A 454 -7.25 -26.30 -0.72
C ARG A 454 -6.51 -27.62 -0.54
N GLN A 455 -6.83 -28.63 -1.34
CA GLN A 455 -6.15 -29.91 -1.31
C GLN A 455 -4.70 -29.77 -1.83
N ASP A 456 -4.51 -29.09 -2.96
CA ASP A 456 -3.18 -28.79 -3.51
C ASP A 456 -2.33 -27.97 -2.53
N LEU A 457 -2.92 -26.97 -1.87
CA LEU A 457 -2.23 -26.19 -0.83
C LEU A 457 -1.79 -27.06 0.33
N LYS A 458 -2.61 -28.04 0.72
CA LYS A 458 -2.29 -28.97 1.80
C LYS A 458 -1.15 -29.92 1.39
N GLU A 459 -1.17 -30.44 0.17
CA GLU A 459 -0.08 -31.26 -0.37
C GLU A 459 1.23 -30.47 -0.49
N VAL A 460 1.17 -29.21 -0.92
CA VAL A 460 2.34 -28.30 -0.94
C VAL A 460 2.85 -28.02 0.48
N GLN A 461 1.94 -27.90 1.46
CA GLN A 461 2.32 -27.69 2.85
C GLN A 461 2.98 -28.94 3.47
N ASP A 462 2.48 -30.13 3.15
CA ASP A 462 3.03 -31.41 3.60
C ASP A 462 4.41 -31.67 2.96
N THR A 463 4.56 -31.43 1.65
CA THR A 463 5.86 -31.53 0.96
C THR A 463 6.87 -30.48 1.47
N MET A 464 6.42 -29.28 1.83
CA MET A 464 7.27 -28.29 2.50
C MET A 464 7.73 -28.76 3.90
N ALA A 465 6.88 -29.48 4.64
CA ALA A 465 7.26 -30.04 5.93
C ALA A 465 8.29 -31.17 5.77
N ASP A 466 8.18 -32.00 4.74
CA ASP A 466 9.12 -33.09 4.48
C ASP A 466 10.47 -32.59 3.96
N THR A 467 10.48 -31.64 3.03
CA THR A 467 11.72 -30.97 2.58
C THR A 467 12.43 -30.25 3.74
N LYS A 468 11.67 -29.68 4.69
CA LYS A 468 12.25 -29.11 5.92
C LYS A 468 12.90 -30.16 6.82
N LYS A 469 12.34 -31.39 6.90
CA LYS A 469 12.97 -32.49 7.64
C LYS A 469 14.27 -32.94 6.94
N GLU A 470 14.27 -33.05 5.61
CA GLU A 470 15.48 -33.38 4.84
C GLU A 470 16.56 -32.30 4.98
N LEU A 471 16.18 -31.02 4.96
CA LEU A 471 17.11 -29.91 5.18
C LEU A 471 17.75 -29.97 6.58
N ASN A 472 16.97 -30.29 7.60
CA ASN A 472 17.48 -30.47 8.96
C ASN A 472 18.43 -31.68 9.05
N TYR A 473 18.10 -32.78 8.36
CA TYR A 473 18.97 -33.95 8.28
C TYR A 473 20.30 -33.65 7.58
N LEU A 474 20.27 -32.87 6.50
CA LEU A 474 21.50 -32.41 5.83
C LEU A 474 22.31 -31.47 6.72
N HIS A 475 21.67 -30.57 7.48
CA HIS A 475 22.37 -29.73 8.46
C HIS A 475 23.07 -30.56 9.53
N THR A 476 22.41 -31.59 10.09
CA THR A 476 23.05 -32.49 11.07
C THR A 476 24.23 -33.24 10.44
N LYS A 477 24.10 -33.72 9.20
CA LYS A 477 25.18 -34.41 8.50
C LYS A 477 26.36 -33.47 8.16
N CYS A 478 26.09 -32.19 7.91
CA CYS A 478 27.13 -31.18 7.74
C CYS A 478 27.87 -30.92 9.05
N ALA A 479 27.15 -30.79 10.17
CA ALA A 479 27.76 -30.65 11.50
C ALA A 479 28.63 -31.88 11.84
N ASP A 480 28.16 -33.10 11.57
CA ASP A 480 28.95 -34.32 11.78
C ASP A 480 30.24 -34.31 10.93
N ARG A 481 30.16 -33.85 9.67
CA ARG A 481 31.34 -33.71 8.81
C ARG A 481 32.30 -32.63 9.31
N GLU A 482 31.81 -31.51 9.82
CA GLU A 482 32.64 -30.48 10.46
C GLU A 482 33.37 -31.05 11.67
N THR A 483 32.68 -31.79 12.55
CA THR A 483 33.36 -32.44 13.68
C THR A 483 34.44 -33.43 13.23
N LEU A 484 34.19 -34.22 12.17
CA LEU A 484 35.20 -35.12 11.62
C LEU A 484 36.42 -34.36 11.06
N ILE A 485 36.19 -33.24 10.38
CA ILE A 485 37.28 -32.39 9.87
C ILE A 485 38.08 -31.79 11.03
N GLU A 486 37.43 -31.39 12.12
CA GLU A 486 38.09 -30.89 13.33
C GLU A 486 38.98 -31.96 13.97
N THR A 487 38.49 -33.20 14.05
CA THR A 487 39.27 -34.36 14.54
C THR A 487 40.46 -34.65 13.63
N LEU A 488 40.27 -34.68 12.31
CA LEU A 488 41.35 -34.93 11.35
C LEU A 488 42.41 -33.81 11.38
N LYS A 489 42.01 -32.56 11.63
CA LYS A 489 42.96 -31.45 11.83
C LYS A 489 43.80 -31.64 13.09
N MET A 490 43.18 -32.08 14.19
CA MET A 490 43.90 -32.40 15.42
C MET A 490 44.89 -33.55 15.21
N GLU A 491 44.47 -34.63 14.53
CA GLU A 491 45.35 -35.76 14.20
C GLU A 491 46.54 -35.34 13.33
N LEU A 492 46.31 -34.48 12.33
CA LEU A 492 47.39 -33.94 11.49
C LEU A 492 48.39 -33.12 12.32
N GLN A 493 47.89 -32.32 13.26
CA GLN A 493 48.73 -31.50 14.13
C GLN A 493 49.56 -32.38 15.10
N ASP A 494 48.98 -33.46 15.61
CA ASP A 494 49.68 -34.44 16.45
C ASP A 494 50.77 -35.19 15.65
N VAL A 495 50.48 -35.59 14.41
CA VAL A 495 51.48 -36.21 13.51
C VAL A 495 52.62 -35.24 13.19
N GLN A 496 52.31 -33.97 12.95
CA GLN A 496 53.31 -32.93 12.72
C GLN A 496 54.24 -32.77 13.94
N GLN A 497 53.68 -32.69 15.14
CA GLN A 497 54.49 -32.63 16.37
C GLN A 497 55.32 -33.91 16.59
N CYS A 498 54.80 -35.08 16.23
CA CYS A 498 55.56 -36.33 16.30
C CYS A 498 56.74 -36.34 15.32
N TRP A 499 56.53 -35.82 14.10
CA TRP A 499 57.59 -35.68 13.11
C TRP A 499 58.67 -34.70 13.55
N GLU A 500 58.31 -33.55 14.12
CA GLU A 500 59.27 -32.57 14.68
C GLU A 500 60.12 -33.21 15.80
N LYS A 501 59.50 -34.02 16.68
CA LYS A 501 60.23 -34.76 17.71
C LYS A 501 61.19 -35.80 17.12
N GLU A 502 60.81 -36.47 16.04
CA GLU A 502 61.67 -37.46 15.37
C GLU A 502 62.83 -36.78 14.64
N GLN A 503 62.60 -35.60 14.05
CA GLN A 503 63.64 -34.78 13.45
C GLN A 503 64.71 -34.39 14.48
N VAL A 504 64.30 -33.96 15.68
CA VAL A 504 65.24 -33.69 16.78
C VAL A 504 66.03 -34.95 17.15
N ARG A 505 65.37 -36.11 17.31
CA ARG A 505 66.05 -37.38 17.61
C ARG A 505 67.04 -37.80 16.52
N ALA A 506 66.72 -37.57 15.25
CA ALA A 506 67.63 -37.85 14.14
C ALA A 506 68.88 -36.96 14.18
N THR A 507 68.73 -35.67 14.51
CA THR A 507 69.89 -34.79 14.69
C THR A 507 70.75 -35.18 15.90
N GLU A 508 70.15 -35.67 16.98
CA GLU A 508 70.88 -36.19 18.15
C GLU A 508 71.65 -37.46 17.81
N SER A 509 71.07 -38.40 17.06
CA SER A 509 71.76 -39.63 16.66
C SER A 509 72.89 -39.36 15.65
N GLU A 510 72.70 -38.43 14.72
CA GLU A 510 73.75 -38.00 13.80
C GLU A 510 74.93 -37.36 14.54
N ASN A 511 74.66 -36.56 15.58
CA ASN A 511 75.70 -36.01 16.46
C ASN A 511 76.46 -37.11 17.22
N GLU A 512 75.78 -38.16 17.68
CA GLU A 512 76.43 -39.32 18.32
C GLU A 512 77.27 -40.14 17.33
N ILE A 513 76.79 -40.36 16.11
CA ILE A 513 77.56 -41.01 15.04
C ILE A 513 78.83 -40.20 14.75
N GLN A 514 78.73 -38.87 14.63
CA GLN A 514 79.89 -38.01 14.43
C GLN A 514 80.92 -38.11 15.58
N LYS A 515 80.47 -38.25 16.83
CA LYS A 515 81.37 -38.48 17.98
C LYS A 515 82.07 -39.85 17.88
N LEU A 516 81.33 -40.91 17.53
CA LEU A 516 81.88 -42.25 17.32
C LEU A 516 82.90 -42.29 16.18
N THR A 517 82.61 -41.64 15.06
CA THR A 517 83.53 -41.56 13.92
C THR A 517 84.85 -40.86 14.28
N ARG A 518 84.79 -39.76 15.07
CA ARG A 518 85.99 -39.09 15.59
C ARG A 518 86.79 -39.98 16.54
N ALA A 519 86.12 -40.75 17.39
CA ALA A 519 86.79 -41.70 18.29
C ALA A 519 87.49 -42.83 17.53
N TYR A 520 86.84 -43.37 16.49
CA TYR A 520 87.42 -44.40 15.63
C TYR A 520 88.66 -43.89 14.86
N GLN A 521 88.58 -42.68 14.29
CA GLN A 521 89.73 -42.05 13.62
C GLN A 521 90.94 -41.92 14.56
N LYS A 522 90.71 -41.51 15.81
CA LYS A 522 91.77 -41.40 16.81
C LYS A 522 92.40 -42.75 17.17
N ASP A 523 91.61 -43.80 17.34
CA ASP A 523 92.10 -45.17 17.60
C ASP A 523 92.93 -45.71 16.42
N MET A 524 92.52 -45.40 15.19
CA MET A 524 93.27 -45.76 13.99
C MET A 524 94.65 -45.06 13.94
N GLU A 525 94.73 -43.77 14.30
CA GLU A 525 95.99 -43.04 14.41
C GLU A 525 96.91 -43.62 15.51
N GLU A 526 96.36 -43.98 16.66
CA GLU A 526 97.08 -44.63 17.76
C GLU A 526 97.63 -46.01 17.35
N LYS A 527 96.85 -46.81 16.60
CA LYS A 527 97.32 -48.10 16.05
C LYS A 527 98.39 -47.95 14.97
N LEU A 528 98.27 -46.93 14.11
CA LEU A 528 99.26 -46.64 13.07
C LEU A 528 100.60 -46.22 13.67
N THR A 529 100.57 -45.37 14.69
CA THR A 529 101.77 -44.94 15.43
C THR A 529 102.42 -46.12 16.18
N PHE A 530 101.64 -47.04 16.76
CA PHE A 530 102.15 -48.28 17.32
C PHE A 530 102.84 -49.18 16.29
N LEU A 531 102.22 -49.41 15.12
CA LEU A 531 102.81 -50.24 14.07
C LEU A 531 104.12 -49.63 13.52
N HIS A 532 104.17 -48.31 13.39
CA HIS A 532 105.40 -47.61 13.01
C HIS A 532 106.54 -47.84 14.02
N SER A 533 106.24 -47.85 15.31
CA SER A 533 107.22 -48.16 16.36
C SER A 533 107.72 -49.62 16.33
N LEU A 534 106.86 -50.56 15.94
CA LEU A 534 107.16 -51.99 15.83
C LEU A 534 108.00 -52.28 14.58
N TYR A 535 107.70 -51.59 13.48
CA TYR A 535 108.50 -51.61 12.25
C TYR A 535 109.92 -51.07 12.49
N GLN A 536 110.07 -49.98 13.26
CA GLN A 536 111.38 -49.48 13.69
C GLN A 536 112.15 -50.52 14.54
N HIS A 537 111.47 -51.29 15.37
CA HIS A 537 112.08 -52.38 16.15
C HIS A 537 112.53 -53.56 15.27
N LEU A 538 111.77 -53.89 14.22
CA LEU A 538 112.09 -54.99 13.31
C LEU A 538 113.34 -54.69 12.46
N ILE A 539 113.52 -53.41 12.07
CA ILE A 539 114.71 -52.94 11.36
C ILE A 539 116.00 -53.09 12.21
N ALA A 540 115.89 -53.22 13.55
CA ALA A 540 117.04 -53.37 14.44
C ALA A 540 117.62 -54.81 14.53
N GLY A 541 116.96 -55.85 13.99
CA GLY A 541 117.52 -57.17 13.61
C GLY A 541 117.98 -58.19 14.69
N CYS A 542 117.41 -59.42 14.69
CA CYS A 542 117.99 -60.67 15.26
C CYS A 542 117.54 -61.95 14.50
N VAL A 543 118.45 -62.95 14.39
CA VAL A 543 118.43 -64.19 13.53
C VAL A 543 118.57 -65.47 14.39
N LEU A 544 118.10 -66.67 13.96
CA LEU A 544 118.69 -68.03 14.22
C LEU A 544 117.94 -69.24 13.54
N ILE A 545 118.62 -70.12 12.76
CA ILE A 545 118.21 -71.52 12.36
C ILE A 545 119.47 -72.44 12.13
N LYS A 546 119.41 -73.79 12.35
CA LYS A 546 120.44 -74.86 12.03
C LYS A 546 119.83 -76.25 11.59
N GLN A 547 120.63 -77.15 10.93
CA GLN A 547 120.35 -78.53 10.34
C GLN A 547 121.38 -79.67 10.75
N PRO A 548 121.17 -81.00 10.44
CA PRO A 548 122.14 -82.15 10.65
C PRO A 548 122.39 -83.20 9.48
N GLU A 549 123.39 -84.13 9.63
CA GLU A 549 124.01 -85.12 8.65
C GLU A 549 123.92 -86.65 9.04
N GLY A 550 124.31 -87.61 8.14
CA GLY A 550 124.30 -89.10 8.31
C GLY A 550 125.54 -89.89 7.77
N ILE A 551 125.65 -91.23 8.02
CA ILE A 551 126.82 -92.13 7.72
C ILE A 551 126.39 -93.61 7.41
N LEU A 552 127.00 -94.30 6.41
CA LEU A 552 126.94 -95.77 6.17
C LEU A 552 128.19 -96.28 5.40
N ASP A 553 128.93 -97.30 5.90
CA ASP A 553 129.87 -98.15 5.12
C ASP A 553 130.27 -99.48 5.85
N ARG A 554 130.39 -100.61 5.12
CA ARG A 554 130.74 -102.03 5.46
C ARG A 554 129.61 -103.09 5.51
N PHE A 555 129.33 -103.77 4.39
CA PHE A 555 128.61 -105.07 4.33
C PHE A 555 129.27 -106.03 3.31
N SER A 556 129.23 -107.36 3.56
CA SER A 556 129.78 -108.40 2.65
C SER A 556 128.73 -108.89 1.62
N TRP A 557 129.15 -109.44 0.47
CA TRP A 557 128.28 -109.66 -0.72
C TRP A 557 126.98 -110.47 -0.48
N PRO A 558 126.93 -111.53 0.35
CA PRO A 558 125.67 -112.21 0.69
C PRO A 558 124.74 -111.37 1.58
N GLU A 559 125.32 -110.61 2.52
CA GLU A 559 124.57 -109.66 3.36
C GLU A 559 124.04 -108.51 2.50
N LEU A 560 124.80 -108.07 1.50
CA LEU A 560 124.38 -107.04 0.56
C LEU A 560 123.27 -107.54 -0.36
N CYS A 561 123.26 -108.82 -0.74
CA CYS A 561 122.14 -109.43 -1.48
C CYS A 561 120.87 -109.59 -0.62
N VAL A 562 120.99 -109.94 0.67
CA VAL A 562 119.85 -109.98 1.60
C VAL A 562 119.33 -108.57 1.87
N VAL A 563 120.21 -107.60 2.12
CA VAL A 563 119.84 -106.17 2.27
C VAL A 563 119.25 -105.62 0.98
N LEU A 564 119.76 -106.00 -0.20
CA LEU A 564 119.16 -105.63 -1.49
C LEU A 564 117.78 -106.28 -1.66
N GLN A 565 117.59 -107.55 -1.29
CA GLN A 565 116.30 -108.23 -1.36
C GLN A 565 115.29 -107.59 -0.38
N GLU A 566 115.69 -107.32 0.86
CA GLU A 566 114.88 -106.63 1.87
C GLU A 566 114.55 -105.19 1.44
N ASN A 567 115.51 -104.47 0.85
CA ASN A 567 115.27 -103.14 0.29
C ASN A 567 114.33 -103.20 -0.92
N VAL A 568 114.43 -104.22 -1.77
CA VAL A 568 113.51 -104.43 -2.89
C VAL A 568 112.11 -104.76 -2.38
N ASP A 569 111.97 -105.61 -1.38
CA ASP A 569 110.68 -105.96 -0.77
C ASP A 569 110.07 -104.76 -0.02
N ALA A 570 110.89 -103.95 0.65
CA ALA A 570 110.47 -102.68 1.27
C ALA A 570 110.02 -101.68 0.21
N LEU A 571 110.75 -101.52 -0.90
CA LEU A 571 110.36 -100.68 -2.02
C LEU A 571 109.09 -101.19 -2.70
N ILE A 572 108.87 -102.50 -2.81
CA ILE A 572 107.62 -103.08 -3.32
C ILE A 572 106.46 -102.78 -2.36
N SER A 573 106.67 -102.89 -1.05
CA SER A 573 105.66 -102.55 -0.04
C SER A 573 105.31 -101.05 -0.05
N ASP A 574 106.32 -100.18 -0.14
CA ASP A 574 106.15 -98.74 -0.25
C ASP A 574 105.48 -98.34 -1.57
N LEU A 575 105.81 -99.03 -2.67
CA LEU A 575 105.16 -98.86 -3.96
C LEU A 575 103.67 -99.25 -3.89
N ASN A 576 103.34 -100.40 -3.28
CA ASN A 576 101.95 -100.82 -3.10
C ASN A 576 101.17 -99.85 -2.21
N ARG A 577 101.78 -99.37 -1.11
CA ARG A 577 101.20 -98.35 -0.22
C ARG A 577 101.01 -97.00 -0.94
N ALA A 578 101.94 -96.60 -1.80
CA ALA A 578 101.79 -95.42 -2.64
C ALA A 578 100.65 -95.60 -3.65
N ASN A 579 100.51 -96.80 -4.23
CA ASN A 579 99.46 -97.11 -5.20
C ASN A 579 98.05 -97.11 -4.56
N GLU A 580 97.93 -97.58 -3.31
CA GLU A 580 96.70 -97.46 -2.51
C GLU A 580 96.35 -96.00 -2.22
N LYS A 581 97.34 -95.18 -1.85
CA LYS A 581 97.15 -93.73 -1.64
C LYS A 581 96.73 -93.02 -2.92
N ILE A 582 97.32 -93.37 -4.06
CA ILE A 582 96.94 -92.82 -5.38
C ILE A 582 95.49 -93.20 -5.67
N SER A 583 95.11 -94.46 -5.49
CA SER A 583 93.73 -94.93 -5.70
C SER A 583 92.72 -94.19 -4.81
N HIS A 584 93.06 -93.93 -3.54
CA HIS A 584 92.22 -93.14 -2.65
C HIS A 584 92.12 -91.68 -3.09
N LEU A 585 93.23 -91.04 -3.48
CA LEU A 585 93.24 -89.67 -3.97
C LEU A 585 92.45 -89.52 -5.28
N GLU A 586 92.55 -90.48 -6.19
CA GLU A 586 91.74 -90.53 -7.41
C GLU A 586 90.24 -90.60 -7.09
N TYR A 587 89.85 -91.44 -6.13
CA TYR A 587 88.46 -91.49 -5.65
C TYR A 587 88.00 -90.16 -5.05
N VAL A 588 88.81 -89.53 -4.19
CA VAL A 588 88.48 -88.23 -3.57
C VAL A 588 88.39 -87.12 -4.62
N CYS A 589 89.31 -87.08 -5.57
CA CYS A 589 89.29 -86.12 -6.68
C CYS A 589 88.06 -86.32 -7.57
N LYS A 590 87.67 -87.58 -7.84
CA LYS A 590 86.46 -87.89 -8.62
C LYS A 590 85.19 -87.48 -7.87
N ASN A 591 85.11 -87.74 -6.57
CA ASN A 591 83.99 -87.28 -5.74
C ASN A 591 83.92 -85.75 -5.70
N LYS A 592 85.04 -85.06 -5.46
CA LYS A 592 85.08 -83.58 -5.47
C LYS A 592 84.69 -83.00 -6.82
N SER A 593 85.11 -83.64 -7.93
CA SER A 593 84.71 -83.24 -9.28
C SER A 593 83.22 -83.40 -9.51
N ASN A 594 82.62 -84.51 -9.05
CA ASN A 594 81.19 -84.74 -9.15
C ASN A 594 80.40 -83.70 -8.33
N THR A 595 80.79 -83.44 -7.08
CA THR A 595 80.14 -82.42 -6.25
C THR A 595 80.30 -81.01 -6.83
N MET A 596 81.43 -80.72 -7.48
CA MET A 596 81.64 -79.43 -8.15
C MET A 596 80.72 -79.27 -9.37
N LYS A 597 80.54 -80.33 -10.16
CA LYS A 597 79.60 -80.34 -11.29
C LYS A 597 78.16 -80.17 -10.83
N GLU A 598 77.76 -80.85 -9.76
CA GLU A 598 76.43 -80.70 -9.16
C GLU A 598 76.20 -79.27 -8.63
N LEU A 599 77.20 -78.68 -7.97
CA LEU A 599 77.12 -77.29 -7.51
C LEU A 599 77.01 -76.30 -8.68
N GLN A 600 77.80 -76.48 -9.73
CA GLN A 600 77.73 -75.66 -10.95
C GLN A 600 76.36 -75.77 -11.62
N GLN A 601 75.83 -76.98 -11.77
CA GLN A 601 74.50 -77.21 -12.35
C GLN A 601 73.42 -76.53 -11.51
N ASN A 602 73.46 -76.66 -10.18
CA ASN A 602 72.50 -76.02 -9.29
C ASN A 602 72.58 -74.49 -9.34
N GLN A 603 73.79 -73.92 -9.48
CA GLN A 603 73.96 -72.48 -9.66
C GLN A 603 73.39 -72.02 -11.00
N GLU A 604 73.64 -72.75 -12.08
CA GLU A 604 73.14 -72.42 -13.41
C GLU A 604 71.61 -72.52 -13.49
N ASP A 605 71.01 -73.54 -12.88
CA ASP A 605 69.57 -73.68 -12.77
C ASP A 605 68.94 -72.54 -11.94
N ALA A 606 69.60 -72.10 -10.86
CA ALA A 606 69.16 -70.95 -10.07
C ALA A 606 69.23 -69.63 -10.86
N PHE A 607 70.28 -69.42 -11.64
CA PHE A 607 70.40 -68.24 -12.52
C PHE A 607 69.35 -68.24 -13.62
N ASN A 608 69.09 -69.39 -14.26
CA ASN A 608 68.05 -69.52 -15.28
C ASN A 608 66.67 -69.20 -14.71
N LYS A 609 66.35 -69.73 -13.52
CA LYS A 609 65.10 -69.43 -12.83
C LYS A 609 64.96 -67.95 -12.46
N MET A 610 66.05 -67.32 -12.01
CA MET A 610 66.09 -65.89 -11.72
C MET A 610 65.92 -65.04 -13.00
N ALA A 611 66.53 -65.44 -14.12
CA ALA A 611 66.39 -64.76 -15.40
C ALA A 611 64.96 -64.84 -15.95
N GLU A 612 64.28 -65.98 -15.81
CA GLU A 612 62.87 -66.13 -16.17
C GLU A 612 61.96 -65.26 -15.29
N GLN A 613 62.22 -65.20 -13.98
CA GLN A 613 61.50 -64.31 -13.07
C GLN A 613 61.70 -62.83 -13.42
N MET A 614 62.92 -62.41 -13.74
CA MET A 614 63.19 -61.04 -14.20
C MET A 614 62.48 -60.72 -15.52
N LYS A 615 62.42 -61.66 -16.46
CA LYS A 615 61.67 -61.48 -17.73
C LYS A 615 60.17 -61.36 -17.48
N ALA A 616 59.60 -62.18 -16.59
CA ALA A 616 58.19 -62.09 -16.23
C ALA A 616 57.85 -60.79 -15.48
N GLN A 617 58.76 -60.31 -14.63
CA GLN A 617 58.62 -59.03 -13.95
C GLN A 617 58.70 -57.85 -14.93
N ALA A 618 59.64 -57.90 -15.88
CA ALA A 618 59.78 -56.87 -16.91
C ALA A 618 58.55 -56.80 -17.83
N SER A 619 57.99 -57.95 -18.22
CA SER A 619 56.76 -57.97 -19.03
C SER A 619 55.53 -57.46 -18.27
N CYS A 620 55.44 -57.75 -16.95
CA CYS A 620 54.41 -57.20 -16.08
C CYS A 620 54.48 -55.67 -16.03
N TRP A 621 55.66 -55.10 -15.75
CA TRP A 621 55.87 -53.65 -15.73
C TRP A 621 55.60 -52.99 -17.08
N GLN A 622 55.92 -53.66 -18.19
CA GLN A 622 55.66 -53.11 -19.51
C GLN A 622 54.16 -53.09 -19.85
N ASN A 623 53.39 -54.05 -19.36
CA ASN A 623 51.93 -54.05 -19.48
C ASN A 623 51.31 -52.96 -18.59
N GLU A 624 51.81 -52.81 -17.36
CA GLU A 624 51.36 -51.77 -16.42
C GLU A 624 51.65 -50.36 -16.97
N LYS A 625 52.85 -50.15 -17.52
CA LYS A 625 53.22 -48.92 -18.21
C LYS A 625 52.27 -48.59 -19.36
N LYS A 626 51.98 -49.56 -20.24
CA LYS A 626 51.05 -49.36 -21.37
C LYS A 626 49.64 -49.02 -20.88
N TYR A 627 49.17 -49.67 -19.84
CA TYR A 627 47.87 -49.38 -19.23
C TYR A 627 47.82 -47.94 -18.70
N LEU A 628 48.85 -47.53 -17.95
CA LEU A 628 48.95 -46.17 -17.41
C LEU A 628 49.03 -45.12 -18.53
N GLU A 629 49.84 -45.34 -19.56
CA GLU A 629 49.94 -44.45 -20.73
C GLU A 629 48.57 -44.27 -21.43
N GLN A 630 47.79 -45.34 -21.52
CA GLN A 630 46.47 -45.31 -22.13
C GLN A 630 45.45 -44.56 -21.25
N GLN A 631 45.51 -44.74 -19.93
CA GLN A 631 44.71 -43.98 -18.96
C GLN A 631 45.04 -42.48 -19.02
N TYR A 632 46.33 -42.11 -18.99
CA TYR A 632 46.73 -40.70 -19.09
C TYR A 632 46.31 -40.08 -20.42
N SER A 633 46.40 -40.83 -21.53
CA SER A 633 45.95 -40.34 -22.84
C SER A 633 44.44 -40.07 -22.86
N SER A 634 43.63 -40.94 -22.24
CA SER A 634 42.18 -40.74 -22.12
C SER A 634 41.86 -39.51 -21.25
N LEU A 635 42.50 -39.38 -20.09
CA LEU A 635 42.31 -38.25 -19.19
C LEU A 635 42.71 -36.93 -19.85
N LEU A 636 43.83 -36.91 -20.59
CA LEU A 636 44.24 -35.72 -21.35
C LEU A 636 43.21 -35.33 -22.41
N GLY A 637 42.63 -36.32 -23.09
CA GLY A 637 41.55 -36.10 -24.05
C GLY A 637 40.31 -35.47 -23.40
N GLU A 638 39.90 -35.95 -22.23
CA GLU A 638 38.77 -35.39 -21.48
C GLU A 638 39.03 -33.97 -20.97
N VAL A 639 40.23 -33.71 -20.45
CA VAL A 639 40.63 -32.36 -20.01
C VAL A 639 40.65 -31.40 -21.20
N HIS A 640 41.14 -31.85 -22.36
CA HIS A 640 41.14 -31.05 -23.58
C HIS A 640 39.72 -30.73 -24.07
N ALA A 641 38.81 -31.71 -24.06
CA ALA A 641 37.40 -31.51 -24.39
C ALA A 641 36.72 -30.52 -23.44
N ARG A 642 36.92 -30.66 -22.12
CA ARG A 642 36.41 -29.70 -21.12
C ARG A 642 36.96 -28.29 -21.32
N ALA A 643 38.25 -28.16 -21.61
CA ALA A 643 38.86 -26.87 -21.89
C ALA A 643 38.27 -26.20 -23.15
N GLN A 644 37.98 -26.98 -24.20
CA GLN A 644 37.27 -26.48 -25.38
C GLN A 644 35.85 -26.01 -25.06
N GLU A 645 35.08 -26.76 -24.28
CA GLU A 645 33.73 -26.35 -23.86
C GLU A 645 33.76 -25.03 -23.06
N TYR A 646 34.69 -24.89 -22.13
CA TYR A 646 34.87 -23.64 -21.39
C TYR A 646 35.22 -22.47 -22.31
N GLN A 647 36.08 -22.70 -23.31
CA GLN A 647 36.43 -21.69 -24.30
C GLN A 647 35.20 -21.26 -25.12
N GLU A 648 34.36 -22.20 -25.56
CA GLU A 648 33.13 -21.89 -26.29
C GLU A 648 32.12 -21.11 -25.44
N VAL A 649 31.96 -21.50 -24.17
CA VAL A 649 31.10 -20.79 -23.21
C VAL A 649 31.63 -19.38 -22.95
N ALA A 650 32.94 -19.19 -22.80
CA ALA A 650 33.57 -17.89 -22.62
C ALA A 650 33.33 -16.99 -23.85
N GLU A 651 33.50 -17.49 -25.07
CA GLU A 651 33.23 -16.75 -26.30
C GLU A 651 31.74 -16.38 -26.44
N LYS A 652 30.83 -17.29 -26.07
CA LYS A 652 29.39 -17.02 -26.04
C LYS A 652 29.05 -15.93 -25.01
N ASN A 653 29.66 -15.96 -23.83
CA ASN A 653 29.46 -14.95 -22.79
C ASN A 653 30.03 -13.60 -23.21
N LYS A 654 31.21 -13.56 -23.86
CA LYS A 654 31.79 -12.34 -24.43
C LYS A 654 30.86 -11.69 -25.45
N LYS A 655 30.24 -12.48 -26.35
CA LYS A 655 29.23 -11.97 -27.29
C LYS A 655 27.99 -11.41 -26.59
N LYS A 656 27.51 -12.06 -25.51
CA LYS A 656 26.39 -11.55 -24.71
C LYS A 656 26.74 -10.24 -24.01
N ILE A 657 27.94 -10.15 -23.42
CA ILE A 657 28.43 -8.93 -22.77
C ILE A 657 28.48 -7.78 -23.77
N TYR A 658 29.02 -7.99 -24.97
CA TYR A 658 29.02 -6.97 -26.02
C TYR A 658 27.61 -6.48 -26.40
N VAL A 659 26.62 -7.38 -26.46
CA VAL A 659 25.22 -7.00 -26.72
C VAL A 659 24.63 -6.20 -25.54
N LEU A 660 24.96 -6.57 -24.30
CA LEU A 660 24.52 -5.86 -23.10
C LEU A 660 25.17 -4.48 -22.96
N GLU A 661 26.45 -4.34 -23.30
CA GLU A 661 27.14 -3.05 -23.33
C GLU A 661 26.47 -2.12 -24.34
N LYS A 662 26.17 -2.62 -25.55
CA LYS A 662 25.48 -1.84 -26.58
C LYS A 662 24.06 -1.44 -26.16
N SER A 663 23.34 -2.31 -25.45
CA SER A 663 22.01 -1.96 -24.92
C SER A 663 22.10 -0.95 -23.78
N GLN A 664 23.11 -1.05 -22.92
CA GLN A 664 23.39 -0.08 -21.87
C GLN A 664 23.74 1.30 -22.44
N GLU A 665 24.57 1.37 -23.48
CA GLU A 665 24.86 2.62 -24.20
C GLU A 665 23.59 3.23 -24.79
N LYS A 666 22.73 2.42 -25.42
CA LYS A 666 21.45 2.88 -25.95
C LYS A 666 20.54 3.43 -24.86
N LEU A 667 20.41 2.72 -23.73
CA LEU A 667 19.62 3.17 -22.59
C LEU A 667 20.20 4.44 -21.95
N ALA A 668 21.53 4.59 -21.93
CA ALA A 668 22.18 5.81 -21.45
C ALA A 668 21.84 7.02 -22.34
N LEU A 669 21.84 6.84 -23.67
CA LEU A 669 21.42 7.88 -24.61
C LEU A 669 19.93 8.22 -24.46
N GLU A 670 19.07 7.22 -24.28
CA GLU A 670 17.64 7.42 -24.01
C GLU A 670 17.43 8.17 -22.69
N ASN A 671 18.19 7.84 -21.63
CA ASN A 671 18.12 8.53 -20.35
C ASN A 671 18.54 10.00 -20.46
N ILE A 672 19.61 10.30 -21.19
CA ILE A 672 20.03 11.69 -21.48
C ILE A 672 18.93 12.44 -22.23
N SER A 673 18.28 11.79 -23.21
CA SER A 673 17.15 12.36 -23.96
C SER A 673 15.94 12.67 -23.06
N VAL A 674 15.54 11.71 -22.22
CA VAL A 674 14.43 11.88 -21.26
C VAL A 674 14.75 12.97 -20.24
N LYS A 675 15.99 13.03 -19.74
CA LYS A 675 16.43 14.08 -18.82
C LYS A 675 16.35 15.47 -19.46
N LYS A 676 16.75 15.59 -20.73
CA LYS A 676 16.62 16.85 -21.49
C LYS A 676 15.14 17.23 -21.66
N MET A 677 14.28 16.28 -22.01
CA MET A 677 12.83 16.50 -22.14
C MET A 677 12.20 16.94 -20.80
N LEU A 678 12.58 16.31 -19.68
CA LEU A 678 12.10 16.69 -18.35
C LEU A 678 12.52 18.11 -17.96
N THR A 679 13.79 18.49 -18.21
CA THR A 679 14.25 19.86 -17.93
C THR A 679 13.52 20.90 -18.79
N GLN A 680 13.15 20.53 -20.02
CA GLN A 680 12.34 21.38 -20.90
C GLN A 680 10.92 21.54 -20.35
N PHE A 681 10.23 20.45 -20.00
CA PHE A 681 8.89 20.52 -19.39
C PHE A 681 8.86 21.28 -18.07
N GLN A 682 9.88 21.12 -17.22
CA GLN A 682 10.00 21.88 -15.98
C GLN A 682 10.09 23.38 -16.24
N LYS A 683 10.83 23.80 -17.28
CA LYS A 683 10.93 25.20 -17.71
C LYS A 683 9.59 25.72 -18.24
N GLU A 684 8.89 24.93 -19.05
CA GLU A 684 7.57 25.27 -19.60
C GLU A 684 6.53 25.45 -18.49
N HIS A 685 6.42 24.49 -17.57
CA HIS A 685 5.49 24.55 -16.44
C HIS A 685 5.75 25.74 -15.52
N SER A 686 7.01 26.01 -15.20
CA SER A 686 7.37 27.12 -14.32
C SER A 686 7.15 28.49 -15.00
N SER A 687 7.35 28.58 -16.32
CA SER A 687 6.98 29.76 -17.12
C SER A 687 5.46 29.98 -17.16
N LEU A 688 4.68 28.92 -17.38
CA LEU A 688 3.21 28.96 -17.38
C LEU A 688 2.67 29.38 -16.00
N LEU A 689 3.18 28.78 -14.93
CA LEU A 689 2.77 29.11 -13.57
C LEU A 689 3.02 30.58 -13.23
N ALA A 690 4.19 31.11 -13.60
CA ALA A 690 4.52 32.52 -13.40
C ALA A 690 3.63 33.46 -14.24
N ALA A 691 3.27 33.09 -15.47
CA ALA A 691 2.29 33.82 -16.28
C ALA A 691 0.89 33.80 -15.64
N CYS A 692 0.41 32.64 -15.20
CA CYS A 692 -0.87 32.49 -14.51
C CYS A 692 -0.91 33.30 -13.21
N ALA A 693 0.18 33.32 -12.44
CA ALA A 693 0.27 34.12 -11.22
C ALA A 693 0.15 35.64 -11.51
N LEU A 694 0.80 36.13 -12.58
CA LEU A 694 0.70 37.52 -13.00
C LEU A 694 -0.70 37.89 -13.51
N LEU A 695 -1.34 37.02 -14.29
CA LEU A 695 -2.69 37.22 -14.80
C LEU A 695 -3.75 37.15 -13.70
N ALA A 696 -3.64 36.20 -12.77
CA ALA A 696 -4.53 36.09 -11.61
C ALA A 696 -4.43 37.34 -10.72
N GLY A 697 -3.21 37.86 -10.51
CA GLY A 697 -2.97 39.11 -9.80
C GLY A 697 -3.60 40.35 -10.45
N ALA A 698 -3.86 40.30 -11.77
CA ALA A 698 -4.57 41.35 -12.52
C ALA A 698 -6.10 41.13 -12.56
N LEU A 699 -6.54 39.87 -12.66
CA LEU A 699 -7.96 39.50 -12.76
C LEU A 699 -8.73 39.82 -11.48
N TYR A 700 -8.15 39.55 -10.31
CA TYR A 700 -8.83 39.72 -9.03
C TYR A 700 -9.27 41.18 -8.77
N PRO A 701 -8.42 42.21 -8.96
CA PRO A 701 -8.85 43.61 -8.88
C PRO A 701 -9.88 44.01 -9.94
N LEU A 702 -9.79 43.48 -11.16
CA LEU A 702 -10.74 43.76 -12.24
C LEU A 702 -12.12 43.17 -11.93
N TYR A 703 -12.17 41.95 -11.43
CA TYR A 703 -13.42 41.31 -11.01
C TYR A 703 -14.08 42.04 -9.83
N GLY A 704 -13.29 42.48 -8.84
CA GLY A 704 -13.78 43.31 -7.74
C GLY A 704 -14.38 44.64 -8.22
N ARG A 705 -13.74 45.28 -9.22
CA ARG A 705 -14.29 46.49 -9.87
C ARG A 705 -15.58 46.18 -10.63
N LEU A 706 -15.64 45.08 -11.38
CA LEU A 706 -16.83 44.68 -12.13
C LEU A 706 -18.02 44.42 -11.18
N ARG A 707 -17.84 43.62 -10.12
CA ARG A 707 -18.90 43.37 -9.13
C ARG A 707 -19.40 44.67 -8.48
N ALA A 708 -18.48 45.56 -8.10
CA ALA A 708 -18.87 46.85 -7.52
C ALA A 708 -19.67 47.72 -8.51
N MET A 709 -19.34 47.67 -9.79
CA MET A 709 -20.09 48.35 -10.85
C MET A 709 -21.46 47.70 -11.10
N CYS A 710 -21.55 46.37 -11.07
CA CYS A 710 -22.83 45.65 -11.18
C CYS A 710 -23.77 46.01 -10.02
N SER A 711 -23.31 45.93 -8.78
CA SER A 711 -24.13 46.31 -7.61
C SER A 711 -24.56 47.79 -7.65
N GLN A 712 -23.76 48.67 -8.27
CA GLN A 712 -24.14 50.07 -8.47
C GLN A 712 -25.16 50.25 -9.59
N LYS A 713 -25.05 49.48 -10.68
CA LYS A 713 -26.07 49.42 -11.75
C LYS A 713 -27.41 48.98 -11.16
N ASP A 714 -27.41 47.92 -10.35
CA ASP A 714 -28.63 47.37 -9.75
C ASP A 714 -29.30 48.41 -8.83
N LEU A 715 -28.52 49.09 -7.97
CA LEU A 715 -29.04 50.16 -7.11
C LEU A 715 -29.62 51.34 -7.92
N LEU A 716 -28.97 51.72 -9.03
CA LEU A 716 -29.47 52.79 -9.90
C LEU A 716 -30.72 52.35 -10.67
N GLN A 717 -30.79 51.08 -11.08
CA GLN A 717 -31.96 50.49 -11.71
C GLN A 717 -33.15 50.47 -10.74
N ASP A 718 -32.94 50.08 -9.49
CA ASP A 718 -33.98 50.11 -8.45
C ASP A 718 -34.49 51.54 -8.21
N GLN A 719 -33.60 52.53 -8.17
CA GLN A 719 -33.99 53.93 -8.04
C GLN A 719 -34.79 54.44 -9.25
N ALA A 720 -34.42 54.01 -10.47
CA ALA A 720 -35.17 54.32 -11.68
C ALA A 720 -36.56 53.66 -11.66
N ASN A 721 -36.64 52.39 -11.26
CA ASN A 721 -37.89 51.63 -11.13
C ASN A 721 -38.83 52.28 -10.09
N ILE A 722 -38.31 52.68 -8.92
CA ILE A 722 -39.09 53.40 -7.89
C ILE A 722 -39.61 54.75 -8.43
N TYR A 723 -38.78 55.47 -9.18
CA TYR A 723 -39.20 56.74 -9.79
C TYR A 723 -40.30 56.54 -10.83
N GLU A 724 -40.21 55.49 -11.63
CA GLU A 724 -41.23 55.11 -12.61
C GLU A 724 -42.54 54.71 -11.93
N LEU A 725 -42.48 53.92 -10.85
CA LEU A 725 -43.63 53.56 -10.03
C LEU A 725 -44.33 54.78 -9.41
N VAL A 726 -43.54 55.74 -8.89
CA VAL A 726 -44.08 57.00 -8.35
C VAL A 726 -44.78 57.81 -9.45
N ASN A 727 -44.19 57.88 -10.66
CA ASN A 727 -44.83 58.55 -11.79
C ASN A 727 -46.12 57.85 -12.24
N GLN A 728 -46.15 56.52 -12.24
CA GLN A 728 -47.36 55.76 -12.54
C GLN A 728 -48.45 56.07 -11.51
N LYS A 729 -48.16 56.03 -10.20
CA LYS A 729 -49.12 56.41 -9.15
C LYS A 729 -49.65 57.83 -9.29
N ILE A 730 -48.77 58.79 -9.60
CA ILE A 730 -49.19 60.18 -9.86
C ILE A 730 -50.14 60.24 -11.07
N ARG A 731 -49.82 59.55 -12.17
CA ARG A 731 -50.70 59.49 -13.35
C ARG A 731 -52.06 58.88 -13.01
N THR A 732 -52.09 57.77 -12.27
CA THR A 732 -53.33 57.11 -11.84
C THR A 732 -54.17 58.02 -10.96
N LEU A 733 -53.56 58.76 -10.03
CA LEU A 733 -54.27 59.67 -9.14
C LEU A 733 -54.81 60.91 -9.88
N VAL A 734 -54.07 61.42 -10.87
CA VAL A 734 -54.53 62.49 -11.77
C VAL A 734 -55.69 62.01 -12.64
N HIS A 735 -55.63 60.79 -13.17
CA HIS A 735 -56.73 60.18 -13.92
C HIS A 735 -57.97 59.92 -13.05
N ALA A 736 -57.82 59.52 -11.79
CA ALA A 736 -58.95 59.30 -10.88
C ALA A 736 -59.66 60.59 -10.43
N LEU A 737 -58.97 61.74 -10.49
CA LEU A 737 -59.51 63.05 -10.09
C LEU A 737 -59.99 63.90 -11.27
N SER A 738 -59.77 63.47 -12.52
CA SER A 738 -60.17 64.21 -13.71
C SER A 738 -61.40 63.55 -14.35
N ASP A 739 -62.53 64.25 -14.37
CA ASP A 739 -63.75 63.81 -15.04
C ASP A 739 -63.70 64.31 -16.49
N ASP A 740 -63.68 63.39 -17.46
CA ASP A 740 -63.56 63.70 -18.89
C ASP A 740 -64.85 64.36 -19.41
N LYS A 741 -64.84 65.70 -19.51
CA LYS A 741 -65.63 66.45 -20.50
C LYS A 741 -64.88 67.67 -21.04
N GLU A 742 -64.46 67.50 -22.29
CA GLU A 742 -64.33 68.46 -23.42
C GLU A 742 -63.46 69.72 -23.30
N ASN A 743 -62.47 69.76 -24.19
CA ASN A 743 -61.99 70.89 -25.01
C ASN A 743 -62.34 72.30 -24.54
N ASN A 744 -61.29 73.09 -24.26
CA ASN A 744 -61.05 74.35 -24.99
C ASN A 744 -59.60 74.81 -24.83
N GLN A 745 -59.04 75.25 -25.95
CA GLN A 745 -57.91 76.18 -25.98
C GLN A 745 -58.29 77.43 -25.16
N ASP A 746 -57.42 77.87 -24.26
CA ASP A 746 -56.97 79.26 -24.21
C ASP A 746 -55.86 79.46 -23.16
N GLU A 747 -54.85 80.22 -23.58
CA GLU A 747 -53.75 80.71 -22.76
C GLU A 747 -54.26 81.65 -21.65
N ALA A 748 -53.76 81.52 -20.42
CA ALA A 748 -53.01 82.60 -19.75
C ALA A 748 -52.66 82.30 -18.27
N LYS A 749 -51.35 82.30 -18.01
CA LYS A 749 -50.67 82.94 -16.88
C LYS A 749 -51.23 82.70 -15.46
N VAL A 750 -50.66 81.71 -14.76
CA VAL A 750 -50.34 81.84 -13.33
C VAL A 750 -48.89 81.45 -13.06
N LYS A 751 -48.14 82.44 -12.55
CA LYS A 751 -46.75 82.37 -12.11
C LYS A 751 -46.52 81.22 -11.12
N ARG A 752 -45.82 80.15 -11.51
CA ARG A 752 -45.05 79.30 -10.58
C ARG A 752 -43.59 79.16 -11.03
N ARG A 753 -42.81 80.10 -10.50
CA ARG A 753 -41.41 80.03 -10.03
C ARG A 753 -40.42 79.13 -10.77
N LYS A 754 -39.32 79.79 -11.19
CA LYS A 754 -38.02 79.29 -11.68
C LYS A 754 -37.25 78.36 -10.71
N SER A 755 -37.91 77.44 -10.01
CA SER A 755 -37.28 76.55 -9.02
C SER A 755 -37.10 75.10 -9.47
N GLN A 756 -37.59 74.70 -10.66
CA GLN A 756 -37.44 73.32 -11.15
C GLN A 756 -36.14 73.07 -11.94
N GLY A 757 -35.58 74.08 -12.61
CA GLY A 757 -34.32 73.95 -13.36
C GLY A 757 -33.08 73.75 -12.47
N LEU A 758 -33.04 74.42 -11.30
CA LEU A 758 -31.90 74.35 -10.37
C LEU A 758 -31.83 73.02 -9.60
N ILE A 759 -32.98 72.36 -9.38
CA ILE A 759 -33.06 71.06 -8.69
C ILE A 759 -32.46 69.94 -9.56
N TYR A 760 -32.69 69.96 -10.87
CA TYR A 760 -32.11 68.96 -11.78
C TYR A 760 -30.60 69.11 -11.93
N VAL A 761 -30.08 70.34 -11.94
CA VAL A 761 -28.64 70.64 -12.01
C VAL A 761 -27.94 70.28 -10.70
N PHE A 762 -28.56 70.60 -9.55
CA PHE A 762 -28.05 70.19 -8.23
C PHE A 762 -28.03 68.67 -8.06
N ARG A 763 -29.07 67.95 -8.52
CA ARG A 763 -29.11 66.48 -8.50
C ARG A 763 -28.03 65.86 -9.38
N ARG A 764 -27.81 66.37 -10.59
CA ARG A 764 -26.70 65.91 -11.47
C ARG A 764 -25.32 66.19 -10.85
N ALA A 765 -25.14 67.34 -10.20
CA ALA A 765 -23.88 67.72 -9.57
C ALA A 765 -23.58 66.87 -8.32
N VAL A 766 -24.57 66.58 -7.46
CA VAL A 766 -24.40 65.71 -6.28
C VAL A 766 -24.13 64.26 -6.70
N ILE A 767 -24.80 63.74 -7.73
CA ILE A 767 -24.52 62.41 -8.28
C ILE A 767 -23.09 62.34 -8.84
N ALA A 768 -22.62 63.39 -9.53
CA ALA A 768 -21.25 63.45 -10.05
C ALA A 768 -20.19 63.55 -8.93
N VAL A 769 -20.43 64.33 -7.88
CA VAL A 769 -19.51 64.46 -6.73
C VAL A 769 -19.48 63.16 -5.90
N LEU A 770 -20.62 62.49 -5.71
CA LEU A 770 -20.66 61.17 -5.08
C LEU A 770 -19.97 60.11 -5.92
N ALA A 771 -20.12 60.13 -7.25
CA ALA A 771 -19.39 59.23 -8.15
C ALA A 771 -17.88 59.46 -8.09
N ALA A 772 -17.42 60.72 -8.08
CA ALA A 772 -16.00 61.07 -7.98
C ALA A 772 -15.38 60.71 -6.61
N ASN A 773 -16.09 60.96 -5.50
CA ASN A 773 -15.62 60.55 -4.17
C ASN A 773 -15.65 59.02 -3.99
N ARG A 774 -16.59 58.31 -4.62
CA ARG A 774 -16.61 56.84 -4.65
C ARG A 774 -15.49 56.26 -5.50
N LEU A 775 -15.14 56.87 -6.63
CA LEU A 775 -13.95 56.52 -7.43
C LEU A 775 -12.64 56.74 -6.66
N LYS A 776 -12.56 57.81 -5.86
CA LYS A 776 -11.41 58.08 -4.98
C LYS A 776 -11.27 57.04 -3.86
N VAL A 777 -12.37 56.61 -3.26
CA VAL A 777 -12.38 55.55 -2.23
C VAL A 777 -12.07 54.18 -2.83
N LEU A 778 -12.55 53.88 -4.04
CA LEU A 778 -12.21 52.67 -4.79
C LEU A 778 -10.72 52.60 -5.19
N ALA A 779 -10.07 53.76 -5.37
CA ALA A 779 -8.63 53.84 -5.62
C ALA A 779 -7.78 53.65 -4.36
N GLN A 780 -8.33 53.90 -3.16
CA GLN A 780 -7.60 53.85 -1.89
C GLN A 780 -7.64 52.48 -1.19
N SER A 781 -8.49 51.54 -1.62
CA SER A 781 -8.67 50.23 -0.96
C SER A 781 -7.89 49.06 -1.58
N SER A 782 -6.87 49.31 -2.40
CA SER A 782 -6.06 48.24 -3.02
C SER A 782 -4.56 48.50 -2.84
N SER A 783 -3.87 47.63 -2.11
CA SER A 783 -2.40 47.57 -2.09
C SER A 783 -1.90 46.95 -3.40
N SER A 784 -1.71 47.78 -4.44
CA SER A 784 -1.19 47.33 -5.74
C SER A 784 0.34 47.23 -5.72
N LEU A 785 0.90 46.19 -6.34
CA LEU A 785 2.36 46.06 -6.51
C LEU A 785 2.89 46.96 -7.62
N PHE A 786 2.19 46.99 -8.75
CA PHE A 786 2.43 47.92 -9.86
C PHE A 786 1.16 48.06 -10.72
N THR A 787 1.07 49.16 -11.47
CA THR A 787 -0.03 49.42 -12.41
C THR A 787 0.51 49.39 -13.84
N TRP A 788 -0.12 48.58 -14.69
CA TRP A 788 0.12 48.60 -16.13
C TRP A 788 -0.83 49.60 -16.80
N THR A 789 -0.28 50.45 -17.65
CA THR A 789 -1.04 51.40 -18.48
C THR A 789 -0.70 51.09 -19.92
N ASN A 790 -1.71 50.77 -20.74
CA ASN A 790 -1.51 50.73 -22.19
C ASN A 790 -1.03 52.13 -22.64
N GLY A 791 -0.13 52.22 -23.61
CA GLY A 791 0.55 53.47 -24.03
C GLY A 791 -0.37 54.60 -24.57
N LEU A 792 -1.70 54.45 -24.44
CA LEU A 792 -2.72 55.43 -24.75
C LEU A 792 -2.98 56.29 -23.51
N LYS A 793 -2.65 57.58 -23.63
CA LYS A 793 -2.75 58.59 -22.56
C LYS A 793 -4.18 58.66 -22.01
N GLU A 794 -4.27 58.71 -20.66
CA GLU A 794 -5.46 59.04 -19.84
C GLU A 794 -6.52 57.92 -19.63
N GLY A 795 -6.08 56.68 -19.39
CA GLY A 795 -6.93 55.60 -18.86
C GLY A 795 -6.50 55.10 -17.47
N ILE A 796 -7.45 54.60 -16.66
CA ILE A 796 -7.20 53.97 -15.35
C ILE A 796 -6.38 52.69 -15.58
N GLY A 797 -5.12 52.66 -15.14
CA GLY A 797 -4.25 51.48 -15.30
C GLY A 797 -4.80 50.21 -14.62
N ILE A 798 -4.41 49.05 -15.15
CA ILE A 798 -4.71 47.72 -14.59
C ILE A 798 -3.74 47.48 -13.43
N PRO A 799 -4.20 47.42 -12.16
CA PRO A 799 -3.34 47.08 -11.03
C PRO A 799 -3.11 45.57 -10.96
N VAL A 800 -1.87 45.14 -10.73
CA VAL A 800 -1.52 43.75 -10.40
C VAL A 800 -1.23 43.68 -8.90
N CYS A 801 -1.93 42.81 -8.17
CA CYS A 801 -1.83 42.68 -6.71
C CYS A 801 -1.26 41.31 -6.29
N VAL A 802 -0.53 41.27 -5.17
CA VAL A 802 -0.17 40.01 -4.47
C VAL A 802 -1.22 39.69 -3.42
N GLY A 803 -1.59 38.41 -3.32
CA GLY A 803 -2.54 37.91 -2.33
C GLY A 803 -1.95 37.96 -0.91
N GLU A 804 -2.06 39.11 -0.24
CA GLU A 804 -2.06 39.16 1.23
C GLU A 804 -3.50 39.32 1.71
N SER A 805 -4.12 38.22 2.14
CA SER A 805 -5.48 38.20 2.67
C SER A 805 -5.51 38.67 4.13
N LYS A 806 -5.50 40.00 4.35
CA LYS A 806 -6.03 40.58 5.59
C LYS A 806 -7.34 41.29 5.31
N GLY A 807 -8.42 40.50 5.30
CA GLY A 807 -9.77 41.04 5.23
C GLY A 807 -10.81 39.96 5.01
N LYS A 808 -11.33 39.38 6.10
CA LYS A 808 -12.54 38.55 6.08
C LYS A 808 -13.69 39.33 5.41
N ARG A 809 -14.14 38.88 4.25
CA ARG A 809 -15.53 39.03 3.78
C ARG A 809 -15.94 37.73 3.13
N ASN A 810 -17.07 37.21 3.59
CA ASN A 810 -17.64 35.93 3.19
C ASN A 810 -17.78 35.87 1.67
N LEU A 811 -17.09 34.92 1.05
CA LEU A 811 -17.36 34.50 -0.32
C LEU A 811 -18.66 33.67 -0.25
N LEU A 812 -19.77 34.25 -0.69
CA LEU A 812 -20.94 33.46 -1.05
C LEU A 812 -20.62 32.75 -2.38
N SER A 813 -20.80 31.43 -2.37
CA SER A 813 -20.73 30.54 -3.54
C SER A 813 -21.55 31.13 -4.67
N CYS A 814 -20.93 31.26 -5.84
CA CYS A 814 -21.60 31.57 -7.08
C CYS A 814 -22.01 30.24 -7.70
N GLU A 815 -23.26 30.11 -8.09
CA GLU A 815 -23.71 29.02 -8.94
C GLU A 815 -23.00 29.15 -10.30
N ASP A 816 -22.48 28.03 -10.79
CA ASP A 816 -21.75 27.91 -12.04
C ASP A 816 -22.72 28.03 -13.22
N GLU A 817 -22.71 29.18 -13.89
CA GLU A 817 -23.19 29.25 -15.28
C GLU A 817 -22.08 28.67 -16.17
N GLU A 818 -22.28 27.43 -16.63
CA GLU A 818 -21.42 26.76 -17.61
C GLU A 818 -21.40 27.57 -18.91
N ILE A 819 -20.32 28.35 -19.10
CA ILE A 819 -19.98 28.93 -20.40
C ILE A 819 -19.32 27.82 -21.22
N ASP A 820 -19.97 27.44 -22.32
CA ASP A 820 -19.50 26.43 -23.26
C ASP A 820 -18.13 26.84 -23.85
N CYS A 821 -17.04 26.26 -23.31
CA CYS A 821 -15.65 26.66 -23.56
C CYS A 821 -14.91 25.77 -24.56
N VAL A 822 -15.57 25.31 -25.64
CA VAL A 822 -14.93 24.43 -26.62
C VAL A 822 -13.89 25.19 -27.47
N GLU A 823 -14.15 26.45 -27.85
CA GLU A 823 -13.19 27.27 -28.60
C GLU A 823 -12.02 27.76 -27.74
N ALA A 824 -12.25 28.01 -26.45
CA ALA A 824 -11.21 28.44 -25.51
C ALA A 824 -10.13 27.36 -25.30
N LEU A 825 -10.50 26.08 -25.25
CA LEU A 825 -9.56 24.96 -25.11
C LEU A 825 -8.57 24.85 -26.28
N SER A 826 -9.02 25.13 -27.51
CA SER A 826 -8.16 25.13 -28.71
C SER A 826 -7.12 26.25 -28.68
N TRP A 827 -7.50 27.40 -28.10
CA TRP A 827 -6.63 28.55 -27.91
C TRP A 827 -5.59 28.29 -26.80
N PHE A 828 -6.02 27.73 -25.66
CA PHE A 828 -5.11 27.37 -24.56
C PHE A 828 -4.14 26.23 -24.90
N ALA A 829 -4.47 25.38 -25.88
CA ALA A 829 -3.60 24.31 -26.39
C ALA A 829 -2.62 24.76 -27.50
N SER A 830 -2.63 26.05 -27.88
CA SER A 830 -1.80 26.58 -28.96
C SER A 830 -0.32 26.63 -28.59
N SER A 831 0.53 25.99 -29.40
CA SER A 831 2.00 26.02 -29.25
C SER A 831 2.57 27.44 -29.43
N ASN A 832 1.91 28.28 -30.24
CA ASN A 832 2.28 29.69 -30.42
C ASN A 832 2.03 30.51 -29.15
N LEU A 833 0.93 30.23 -28.45
CA LEU A 833 0.62 30.86 -27.16
C LEU A 833 1.63 30.41 -26.10
N LEU A 834 1.96 29.12 -26.03
CA LEU A 834 2.97 28.58 -25.11
C LEU A 834 4.35 29.24 -25.34
N ALA A 835 4.79 29.35 -26.60
CA ALA A 835 6.04 30.02 -26.96
C ALA A 835 6.02 31.53 -26.62
N ALA A 836 4.90 32.21 -26.85
CA ALA A 836 4.70 33.62 -26.50
C ALA A 836 4.77 33.84 -24.98
N ILE A 837 4.17 32.94 -24.19
CA ILE A 837 4.20 32.96 -22.73
C ILE A 837 5.63 32.73 -22.22
N ILE A 838 6.29 31.64 -22.64
CA ILE A 838 7.66 31.32 -22.20
C ILE A 838 8.59 32.48 -22.50
N SER A 839 8.55 33.02 -23.72
CA SER A 839 9.41 34.15 -24.14
C SER A 839 9.07 35.49 -23.47
N SER A 840 7.89 35.62 -22.85
CA SER A 840 7.52 36.82 -22.07
C SER A 840 7.99 36.75 -20.61
N VAL A 841 8.12 35.55 -20.06
CA VAL A 841 8.40 35.32 -18.63
C VAL A 841 9.86 34.88 -18.37
N THR A 842 10.67 34.66 -19.40
CA THR A 842 12.10 34.27 -19.27
C THR A 842 12.89 35.16 -18.32
N GLU A 843 12.75 36.49 -18.43
CA GLU A 843 13.48 37.44 -17.58
C GLU A 843 13.08 37.33 -16.09
N LEU A 844 11.81 37.09 -15.81
CA LEU A 844 11.31 36.88 -14.45
C LEU A 844 11.81 35.53 -13.91
N GLN A 845 11.81 34.50 -14.74
CA GLN A 845 12.24 33.15 -14.39
C GLN A 845 13.76 33.06 -14.10
N ASP A 846 14.58 33.76 -14.88
CA ASP A 846 16.04 33.84 -14.66
C ASP A 846 16.41 34.57 -13.35
N VAL A 847 15.53 35.48 -12.87
CA VAL A 847 15.68 36.16 -11.59
C VAL A 847 15.21 35.28 -10.43
N VAL A 848 14.15 34.48 -10.62
CA VAL A 848 13.60 33.55 -9.61
C VAL A 848 14.49 32.32 -9.40
N ASN A 849 15.12 31.80 -10.45
CA ASN A 849 15.92 30.56 -10.40
C ASN A 849 17.35 30.75 -9.85
N LYS A 850 17.79 31.99 -9.55
CA LYS A 850 19.12 32.25 -8.96
C LYS A 850 19.12 31.96 -7.46
N PRO A 851 19.88 30.96 -6.96
CA PRO A 851 19.92 30.62 -5.54
C PRO A 851 20.70 31.71 -4.78
N GLY A 852 19.99 32.57 -4.04
CA GLY A 852 20.59 33.62 -3.20
C GLY A 852 19.71 34.84 -2.89
N THR A 853 18.46 34.88 -3.34
CA THR A 853 17.60 36.07 -3.31
C THR A 853 16.74 36.19 -2.04
N LYS A 854 17.41 36.32 -0.87
CA LYS A 854 16.77 36.69 0.41
C LYS A 854 17.08 38.13 0.86
N SER A 855 17.45 39.04 -0.05
CA SER A 855 17.75 40.45 0.29
C SER A 855 16.74 41.43 -0.32
N TRP A 856 16.46 42.53 0.39
CA TRP A 856 15.50 43.58 0.02
C TRP A 856 15.78 44.22 -1.36
N LEU A 857 17.05 44.24 -1.79
CA LEU A 857 17.46 44.72 -3.12
C LEU A 857 16.95 43.82 -4.26
N SER A 858 16.70 42.53 -3.99
CA SER A 858 16.08 41.59 -4.92
C SER A 858 14.61 41.91 -5.19
N GLY A 859 13.92 42.57 -4.25
CA GLY A 859 12.50 42.91 -4.41
C GLY A 859 12.26 43.90 -5.55
N LYS A 860 13.14 44.92 -5.72
CA LYS A 860 13.00 45.90 -6.81
C LYS A 860 13.31 45.29 -8.19
N LEU A 861 14.32 44.43 -8.27
CA LEU A 861 14.67 43.71 -9.50
C LEU A 861 13.55 42.73 -9.89
N LEU A 862 13.03 41.96 -8.92
CA LEU A 862 11.89 41.07 -9.13
C LEU A 862 10.63 41.82 -9.57
N LEU A 863 10.34 42.97 -8.95
CA LEU A 863 9.20 43.83 -9.33
C LEU A 863 9.37 44.41 -10.74
N SER A 864 10.59 44.83 -11.12
CA SER A 864 10.87 45.32 -12.47
C SER A 864 10.79 44.21 -13.51
N ALA A 865 11.28 43.00 -13.20
CA ALA A 865 11.19 41.83 -14.05
C ALA A 865 9.74 41.38 -14.20
N ALA A 866 8.96 41.35 -13.11
CA ALA A 866 7.53 41.03 -13.14
C ALA A 866 6.72 42.06 -13.95
N ARG A 867 7.02 43.34 -13.81
CA ARG A 867 6.38 44.41 -14.59
C ARG A 867 6.71 44.31 -16.08
N ASN A 868 7.97 44.06 -16.42
CA ASN A 868 8.41 43.89 -17.81
C ASN A 868 7.85 42.61 -18.43
N SER A 869 7.87 41.49 -17.70
CA SER A 869 7.27 40.23 -18.14
C SER A 869 5.76 40.34 -18.31
N PHE A 870 5.06 41.04 -17.41
CA PHE A 870 3.63 41.32 -17.56
C PHE A 870 3.34 42.22 -18.75
N SER A 871 4.13 43.27 -19.00
CA SER A 871 3.96 44.11 -20.20
C SER A 871 4.17 43.29 -21.47
N LYS A 872 5.27 42.54 -21.56
CA LYS A 872 5.57 41.69 -22.72
C LYS A 872 4.51 40.61 -22.94
N LEU A 873 3.94 40.07 -21.85
CA LEU A 873 2.85 39.10 -21.89
C LEU A 873 1.58 39.76 -22.44
N MET A 874 1.16 40.91 -21.90
CA MET A 874 -0.01 41.64 -22.37
C MET A 874 0.14 42.11 -23.82
N ASP A 875 1.31 42.61 -24.22
CA ASP A 875 1.59 43.04 -25.59
C ASP A 875 1.49 41.87 -26.59
N LYS A 876 2.02 40.68 -26.23
CA LYS A 876 1.92 39.47 -27.06
C LYS A 876 0.52 38.87 -27.06
N LEU A 877 -0.18 38.89 -25.92
CA LEU A 877 -1.57 38.43 -25.82
C LEU A 877 -2.51 39.33 -26.62
N ASN A 878 -2.30 40.65 -26.63
CA ASN A 878 -3.08 41.58 -27.44
C ASN A 878 -2.97 41.22 -28.93
N VAL A 879 -1.75 40.95 -29.43
CA VAL A 879 -1.52 40.54 -30.82
C VAL A 879 -2.20 39.19 -31.14
N ILE A 880 -2.16 38.23 -30.20
CA ILE A 880 -2.81 36.92 -30.39
C ILE A 880 -4.34 37.04 -30.32
N MET A 881 -4.88 37.90 -29.45
CA MET A 881 -6.32 38.11 -29.29
C MET A 881 -6.93 38.92 -30.44
N GLU A 882 -6.19 39.86 -31.05
CA GLU A 882 -6.63 40.58 -32.25
C GLU A 882 -6.80 39.67 -33.49
N THR A 883 -6.16 38.50 -33.50
CA THR A 883 -6.25 37.54 -34.61
C THR A 883 -7.44 36.57 -34.54
N VAL A 884 -8.25 36.62 -33.47
CA VAL A 884 -9.46 35.79 -33.34
C VAL A 884 -10.65 36.58 -33.91
N PRO A 885 -11.31 36.12 -34.99
CA PRO A 885 -12.52 36.77 -35.49
C PRO A 885 -13.66 36.52 -34.50
N LEU A 886 -13.97 37.50 -33.66
CA LEU A 886 -15.16 37.45 -32.80
C LEU A 886 -16.42 37.69 -33.65
N ASP A 887 -17.09 36.61 -34.01
CA ASP A 887 -18.47 36.67 -34.49
C ASP A 887 -19.40 36.68 -33.27
N HIS A 888 -20.30 37.69 -33.20
CA HIS A 888 -21.38 37.87 -32.22
C HIS A 888 -21.04 38.48 -30.84
N CYS A 889 -20.92 39.81 -30.81
CA CYS A 889 -21.57 40.62 -29.77
C CYS A 889 -21.87 42.03 -30.32
N LYS A 890 -23.09 42.23 -30.83
CA LYS A 890 -23.63 43.57 -31.11
C LYS A 890 -23.92 44.29 -29.79
N TYR A 891 -22.90 44.83 -29.13
CA TYR A 891 -23.08 45.84 -28.09
C TYR A 891 -22.07 46.99 -28.26
N ILE A 892 -22.60 48.05 -28.87
CA ILE A 892 -22.28 49.47 -28.65
C ILE A 892 -20.83 49.89 -28.88
N THR A 893 -20.49 50.07 -30.15
CA THR A 893 -19.58 51.14 -30.59
C THR A 893 -20.41 52.41 -30.84
N TYR A 894 -20.47 53.32 -29.86
CA TYR A 894 -20.74 54.74 -30.14
C TYR A 894 -19.55 55.57 -29.67
N LEU A 895 -18.74 55.95 -30.65
CA LEU A 895 -17.65 56.89 -30.55
C LEU A 895 -18.26 58.30 -30.59
N GLU A 896 -18.50 58.94 -29.44
CA GLU A 896 -18.92 60.35 -29.39
C GLU A 896 -17.95 61.22 -28.59
N LYS A 897 -17.52 62.29 -29.25
CA LYS A 897 -16.45 63.25 -28.88
C LYS A 897 -16.85 64.26 -27.80
N ASP A 898 -17.97 64.11 -27.11
CA ASP A 898 -18.37 65.02 -26.04
C ASP A 898 -18.47 64.27 -24.71
N SER A 899 -17.31 64.00 -24.09
CA SER A 899 -17.28 63.36 -22.79
C SER A 899 -17.96 64.25 -21.75
N LEU A 900 -19.08 63.74 -21.25
CA LEU A 900 -19.89 64.23 -20.13
C LEU A 900 -19.04 64.71 -18.93
N VAL A 901 -17.83 64.19 -18.78
CA VAL A 901 -16.85 64.52 -17.74
C VAL A 901 -16.30 65.95 -17.88
N GLN A 902 -16.00 66.43 -19.09
CA GLN A 902 -15.49 67.80 -19.31
C GLN A 902 -16.58 68.86 -19.11
N SER A 903 -17.81 68.57 -19.55
CA SER A 903 -18.98 69.44 -19.35
C SER A 903 -19.40 69.53 -17.88
N LEU A 904 -19.23 68.45 -17.12
CA LEU A 904 -19.47 68.41 -15.67
C LEU A 904 -18.43 69.22 -14.89
N ALA A 905 -17.15 69.15 -15.26
CA ALA A 905 -16.07 69.86 -14.56
C ALA A 905 -16.17 71.39 -14.69
N HIS A 906 -16.55 71.90 -15.87
CA HIS A 906 -16.68 73.35 -16.11
C HIS A 906 -17.95 73.95 -15.46
N GLY A 907 -19.05 73.17 -15.41
CA GLY A 907 -20.29 73.57 -14.73
C GLY A 907 -20.16 73.64 -13.21
N LEU A 908 -19.34 72.77 -12.60
CA LEU A 908 -19.10 72.72 -11.16
C LEU A 908 -18.36 73.95 -10.62
N ASN A 909 -17.39 74.49 -11.37
CA ASN A 909 -16.59 75.64 -10.91
C ASN A 909 -17.39 76.96 -10.89
N LYS A 910 -18.43 77.05 -11.74
CA LYS A 910 -19.33 78.21 -11.83
C LYS A 910 -20.41 78.24 -10.75
N ILE A 911 -20.78 77.07 -10.20
CA ILE A 911 -21.86 76.93 -9.22
C ILE A 911 -21.33 77.01 -7.78
N ASN A 912 -20.09 76.58 -7.55
CA ASN A 912 -19.50 76.60 -6.21
C ASN A 912 -19.27 78.03 -5.67
N THR A 913 -19.09 79.02 -6.55
CA THR A 913 -19.02 80.45 -6.18
C THR A 913 -20.38 81.07 -5.88
N GLN A 914 -21.48 80.45 -6.32
CA GLN A 914 -22.85 80.94 -6.10
C GLN A 914 -23.56 80.21 -4.95
N ALA A 915 -23.16 78.98 -4.62
CA ALA A 915 -23.78 78.15 -3.58
C ALA A 915 -23.40 78.54 -2.13
N LEU A 916 -22.33 79.33 -1.93
CA LEU A 916 -21.96 79.85 -0.60
C LEU A 916 -22.90 80.97 -0.09
N GLN A 917 -23.78 81.52 -0.93
CA GLN A 917 -24.59 82.69 -0.54
C GLN A 917 -25.96 82.40 0.08
N VAL A 918 -26.56 81.22 -0.07
CA VAL A 918 -27.90 80.97 0.49
C VAL A 918 -28.09 79.51 0.91
N GLY A 919 -27.92 79.23 2.20
CA GLY A 919 -28.27 77.92 2.78
C GLY A 919 -29.78 77.78 3.01
N LEU A 920 -30.31 76.54 2.90
CA LEU A 920 -31.47 76.04 3.67
C LEU A 920 -31.77 74.54 3.38
N CYS A 921 -32.53 73.93 4.30
CA CYS A 921 -32.45 72.53 4.76
C CYS A 921 -33.46 71.53 4.15
N ASP A 922 -33.18 70.24 4.42
CA ASP A 922 -34.02 69.02 4.51
C ASP A 922 -35.33 68.89 3.71
N ARG A 923 -35.43 67.82 2.90
CA ARG A 923 -36.69 67.36 2.26
C ARG A 923 -36.96 65.88 2.51
N VAL A 924 -38.17 65.61 3.00
CA VAL A 924 -38.79 64.28 3.13
C VAL A 924 -39.17 63.70 1.75
N SER A 925 -39.11 62.37 1.62
CA SER A 925 -39.40 61.57 0.41
C SER A 925 -40.76 61.86 -0.23
N SER A 926 -40.78 61.96 -1.56
CA SER A 926 -41.97 62.21 -2.39
C SER A 926 -43.05 61.12 -2.30
N MET A 927 -42.70 59.89 -1.91
CA MET A 927 -43.66 58.78 -1.79
C MET A 927 -44.60 58.96 -0.59
N LYS A 928 -44.07 59.43 0.55
CA LYS A 928 -44.87 59.74 1.74
C LYS A 928 -45.88 60.87 1.52
N ASN A 929 -45.56 61.81 0.63
CA ASN A 929 -46.49 62.89 0.28
C ASN A 929 -47.67 62.38 -0.56
N ILE A 930 -47.46 61.38 -1.42
CA ILE A 930 -48.53 60.76 -2.22
C ILE A 930 -49.43 59.90 -1.34
N GLU A 931 -48.85 59.08 -0.45
CA GLU A 931 -49.62 58.28 0.51
C GLU A 931 -50.45 59.17 1.46
N SER A 932 -49.89 60.31 1.90
CA SER A 932 -50.64 61.28 2.70
C SER A 932 -51.80 61.93 1.92
N LEU A 933 -51.64 62.11 0.61
CA LEU A 933 -52.68 62.69 -0.25
C LEU A 933 -53.79 61.67 -0.54
N GLU A 934 -53.44 60.42 -0.86
CA GLU A 934 -54.38 59.29 -1.00
C GLU A 934 -55.23 59.12 0.26
N LYS A 935 -54.60 59.16 1.44
CA LYS A 935 -55.31 59.08 2.73
C LYS A 935 -56.30 60.23 2.92
N GLN A 936 -55.92 61.46 2.59
CA GLN A 936 -56.83 62.61 2.73
C GLN A 936 -57.99 62.58 1.75
N ILE A 937 -57.76 62.12 0.51
CA ILE A 937 -58.84 61.94 -0.47
C ILE A 937 -59.82 60.87 0.01
N PHE A 938 -59.32 59.74 0.51
CA PHE A 938 -60.16 58.67 1.06
C PHE A 938 -61.01 59.14 2.25
N GLU A 939 -60.39 59.85 3.21
CA GLU A 939 -61.12 60.43 4.35
C GLU A 939 -62.19 61.44 3.91
N PHE A 940 -61.94 62.23 2.86
CA PHE A 940 -62.91 63.16 2.31
C PHE A 940 -64.10 62.43 1.66
N THR A 941 -63.85 61.40 0.84
CA THR A 941 -64.89 60.60 0.20
C THR A 941 -65.75 59.86 1.23
N GLN A 942 -65.13 59.36 2.30
CA GLN A 942 -65.86 58.71 3.40
C GLN A 942 -66.79 59.69 4.12
N ARG A 943 -66.34 60.91 4.42
CA ARG A 943 -67.21 61.96 5.01
C ARG A 943 -68.36 62.36 4.10
N LEU A 944 -68.10 62.46 2.78
CA LEU A 944 -69.13 62.77 1.80
C LEU A 944 -70.20 61.67 1.76
N HIS A 945 -69.78 60.40 1.78
CA HIS A 945 -70.70 59.26 1.83
C HIS A 945 -71.55 59.27 3.12
N THR A 946 -70.96 59.52 4.28
CA THR A 946 -71.70 59.64 5.56
C THR A 946 -72.74 60.76 5.50
N ALA A 947 -72.38 61.94 4.99
CA ALA A 947 -73.32 63.06 4.83
C ALA A 947 -74.46 62.75 3.85
N GLU A 948 -74.17 62.00 2.77
CA GLU A 948 -75.18 61.59 1.80
C GLU A 948 -76.15 60.54 2.37
N VAL A 949 -75.65 59.61 3.18
CA VAL A 949 -76.48 58.64 3.92
C VAL A 949 -77.38 59.34 4.94
N GLU A 950 -76.87 60.33 5.68
CA GLU A 950 -77.67 61.15 6.60
C GLU A 950 -78.75 61.96 5.85
N ARG A 951 -78.42 62.51 4.68
CA ARG A 951 -79.38 63.21 3.81
C ARG A 951 -80.51 62.30 3.33
N LEU A 952 -80.19 61.07 2.94
CA LEU A 952 -81.17 60.07 2.51
C LEU A 952 -82.04 59.58 3.69
N SER A 953 -81.45 59.40 4.87
CA SER A 953 -82.15 59.09 6.12
C SER A 953 -83.15 60.18 6.51
N LEU A 954 -82.76 61.46 6.47
CA LEU A 954 -83.63 62.59 6.77
C LEU A 954 -84.76 62.76 5.73
N ARG A 955 -84.51 62.41 4.46
CA ARG A 955 -85.56 62.36 3.42
C ARG A 955 -86.58 61.25 3.67
N LEU A 956 -86.15 60.10 4.16
CA LEU A 956 -87.02 59.00 4.58
C LEU A 956 -87.90 59.41 5.78
N GLN A 957 -87.30 60.04 6.79
CA GLN A 957 -88.04 60.57 7.95
C GLN A 957 -89.07 61.65 7.55
N LEU A 958 -88.73 62.54 6.62
CA LEU A 958 -89.68 63.54 6.07
C LEU A 958 -90.84 62.90 5.27
N ALA A 959 -90.61 61.75 4.62
CA ALA A 959 -91.64 60.99 3.93
C ALA A 959 -92.59 60.30 4.93
N GLU A 960 -92.06 59.72 6.01
CA GLU A 960 -92.85 59.16 7.12
C GLU A 960 -93.70 60.23 7.83
N PHE A 961 -93.15 61.41 8.11
CA PHE A 961 -93.93 62.52 8.70
C PHE A 961 -95.04 63.05 7.78
N LYS A 962 -94.88 62.96 6.45
CA LYS A 962 -95.94 63.27 5.48
C LYS A 962 -97.02 62.18 5.39
N SER A 963 -96.65 60.91 5.55
CA SER A 963 -97.59 59.78 5.59
C SER A 963 -98.48 59.85 6.84
N ASN A 964 -97.87 60.08 8.02
CA ASN A 964 -98.54 60.11 9.31
C ASN A 964 -99.55 61.28 9.45
N PHE A 965 -99.34 62.41 8.75
CA PHE A 965 -100.29 63.53 8.70
C PHE A 965 -101.51 63.24 7.80
N SER A 966 -101.38 62.31 6.86
CA SER A 966 -102.46 61.91 5.93
C SER A 966 -103.34 60.76 6.47
N GLU A 967 -102.81 59.96 7.39
CA GLU A 967 -103.51 58.85 8.07
C GLU A 967 -104.37 59.33 9.26
N ILE A 968 -103.89 60.29 10.06
CA ILE A 968 -104.66 60.92 11.17
C ILE A 968 -105.94 61.66 10.67
N LYS A 969 -105.97 62.09 9.41
CA LYS A 969 -107.14 62.72 8.76
C LYS A 969 -108.12 61.72 8.12
N LYS A 970 -107.74 60.44 7.99
CA LYS A 970 -108.58 59.35 7.44
C LYS A 970 -109.10 58.38 8.52
N GLU A 971 -108.53 58.42 9.72
CA GLU A 971 -108.94 57.59 10.87
C GLU A 971 -110.03 58.23 11.76
N ALA A 972 -110.30 59.53 11.63
CA ALA A 972 -111.43 60.20 12.29
C ALA A 972 -112.81 59.88 11.67
N ASP A 973 -112.87 59.56 10.37
CA ASP A 973 -114.14 59.26 9.65
C ASP A 973 -114.44 57.75 9.51
N LYS A 974 -113.54 56.87 9.97
CA LYS A 974 -113.69 55.40 9.94
C LYS A 974 -114.12 54.78 11.27
N ALA A 975 -114.03 55.52 12.38
CA ALA A 975 -114.50 55.08 13.70
C ALA A 975 -116.03 55.12 13.89
N GLN A 976 -116.78 55.76 12.98
CA GLN A 976 -118.26 55.84 13.03
C GLN A 976 -118.97 54.78 12.16
N ARG A 977 -118.26 54.03 11.30
CA ARG A 977 -118.86 53.04 10.36
C ARG A 977 -118.67 51.57 10.75
N LEU A 978 -117.90 51.28 11.80
CA LEU A 978 -117.65 49.91 12.28
C LEU A 978 -118.62 49.45 13.40
N GLN A 979 -119.61 50.29 13.75
CA GLN A 979 -120.69 49.96 14.69
C GLN A 979 -121.85 49.18 14.02
N GLU A 980 -121.90 49.06 12.69
CA GLU A 980 -123.03 48.47 11.94
C GLU A 980 -122.71 47.18 11.16
N GLN A 981 -121.46 46.68 11.17
CA GLN A 981 -121.09 45.46 10.43
C GLN A 981 -120.86 44.22 11.32
N LEU A 982 -121.31 44.26 12.58
CA LEU A 982 -121.22 43.15 13.54
C LEU A 982 -122.31 42.07 13.36
N ASN A 983 -123.15 42.11 12.31
CA ASN A 983 -124.17 41.09 12.08
C ASN A 983 -124.27 40.71 10.60
N MET A 984 -123.44 39.78 10.13
CA MET A 984 -123.73 38.85 9.03
C MET A 984 -122.60 37.78 8.89
N LEU A 985 -122.74 36.71 9.68
CA LEU A 985 -122.52 35.28 9.36
C LEU A 985 -121.20 34.83 8.67
N LYS A 986 -120.30 34.05 9.31
CA LYS A 986 -120.33 32.60 9.67
C LYS A 986 -120.41 31.59 8.51
N GLN A 987 -119.29 30.85 8.29
CA GLN A 987 -119.09 29.40 7.96
C GLN A 987 -118.17 29.12 6.75
N LYS A 988 -117.04 28.39 6.96
CA LYS A 988 -116.75 27.04 6.41
C LYS A 988 -115.35 26.48 6.80
N LEU A 989 -115.25 25.16 6.68
CA LEU A 989 -114.36 24.17 7.30
C LEU A 989 -113.20 23.72 6.37
N ILE A 990 -112.23 23.03 6.97
CA ILE A 990 -110.90 22.50 6.57
C ILE A 990 -110.89 21.44 5.44
N THR A 991 -109.78 21.35 4.66
CA THR A 991 -109.28 20.16 3.90
C THR A 991 -107.73 20.14 3.92
N HIS A 992 -107.02 19.14 4.48
CA HIS A 992 -106.59 17.82 3.97
C HIS A 992 -105.65 17.77 2.73
N GLU A 993 -104.69 18.71 2.60
CA GLU A 993 -103.60 18.62 1.60
C GLU A 993 -102.18 18.89 2.15
N ARG A 994 -102.02 19.18 3.45
CA ARG A 994 -100.70 19.50 4.07
C ARG A 994 -100.08 18.36 4.89
N PHE A 995 -100.72 17.20 4.98
CA PHE A 995 -100.23 16.08 5.80
C PHE A 995 -99.46 15.03 4.97
N GLU A 996 -99.81 14.81 3.69
CA GLU A 996 -99.11 13.85 2.82
C GLU A 996 -97.71 14.34 2.40
N SER A 997 -97.53 15.65 2.17
CA SER A 997 -96.23 16.24 1.83
C SER A 997 -95.19 16.13 2.95
N VAL A 998 -95.60 16.08 4.22
CA VAL A 998 -94.69 15.94 5.36
C VAL A 998 -94.30 14.47 5.61
N CYS A 999 -95.14 13.51 5.20
CA CYS A 999 -94.85 12.07 5.32
C CYS A 999 -93.89 11.55 4.23
N GLU A 1000 -93.89 12.13 3.02
CA GLU A 1000 -92.91 11.78 1.97
C GLU A 1000 -91.51 12.34 2.24
N GLU A 1001 -91.40 13.54 2.83
CA GLU A 1001 -90.10 14.12 3.21
C GLU A 1001 -89.44 13.36 4.38
N LEU A 1002 -90.24 12.83 5.32
CA LEU A 1002 -89.75 12.03 6.44
C LEU A 1002 -89.24 10.65 5.99
N ASN A 1003 -89.89 10.01 5.01
CA ASN A 1003 -89.44 8.73 4.44
C ASN A 1003 -88.14 8.87 3.63
N ASN A 1004 -87.97 10.00 2.92
CA ASN A 1004 -86.74 10.29 2.18
C ASN A 1004 -85.56 10.64 3.11
N ALA A 1005 -85.82 11.21 4.30
CA ALA A 1005 -84.80 11.43 5.32
C ALA A 1005 -84.32 10.11 5.96
N LEU A 1006 -85.24 9.18 6.24
CA LEU A 1006 -84.93 7.85 6.81
C LEU A 1006 -84.08 6.97 5.87
N HIS A 1007 -84.26 7.11 4.55
CA HIS A 1007 -83.46 6.38 3.55
C HIS A 1007 -82.02 6.88 3.44
N ARG A 1008 -81.79 8.19 3.64
CA ARG A 1008 -80.44 8.78 3.68
C ARG A 1008 -79.68 8.38 4.95
N GLU A 1009 -80.39 8.26 6.08
CA GLU A 1009 -79.83 7.77 7.34
C GLU A 1009 -79.44 6.28 7.25
N HIS A 1010 -80.25 5.44 6.57
CA HIS A 1010 -79.92 4.02 6.38
C HIS A 1010 -78.71 3.79 5.45
N GLN A 1011 -78.52 4.61 4.41
CA GLN A 1011 -77.31 4.57 3.57
C GLN A 1011 -76.06 5.04 4.31
N ALA A 1012 -76.18 6.05 5.18
CA ALA A 1012 -75.08 6.49 6.03
C ALA A 1012 -74.68 5.42 7.07
N GLN A 1013 -75.65 4.67 7.61
CA GLN A 1013 -75.40 3.56 8.53
C GLN A 1013 -74.69 2.37 7.85
N LEU A 1014 -74.98 2.09 6.58
CA LEU A 1014 -74.31 1.04 5.80
C LEU A 1014 -72.84 1.39 5.50
N LEU A 1015 -72.57 2.65 5.12
CA LEU A 1015 -71.21 3.14 4.90
C LEU A 1015 -70.38 3.17 6.20
N LEU A 1016 -70.99 3.51 7.33
CA LEU A 1016 -70.34 3.43 8.64
C LEU A 1016 -70.00 1.99 9.04
N ASN A 1017 -70.86 1.02 8.70
CA ASN A 1017 -70.58 -0.40 8.94
C ASN A 1017 -69.48 -0.94 8.01
N GLU A 1018 -69.43 -0.53 6.75
CA GLU A 1018 -68.32 -0.88 5.83
C GLU A 1018 -66.99 -0.27 6.30
N GLN A 1019 -66.99 0.97 6.78
CA GLN A 1019 -65.78 1.59 7.36
C GLN A 1019 -65.34 0.91 8.66
N ALA A 1020 -66.28 0.50 9.52
CA ALA A 1020 -65.97 -0.27 10.72
C ALA A 1020 -65.40 -1.67 10.37
N GLN A 1021 -65.89 -2.29 9.31
CA GLN A 1021 -65.43 -3.60 8.85
C GLN A 1021 -64.02 -3.52 8.22
N GLN A 1022 -63.72 -2.45 7.47
CA GLN A 1022 -62.36 -2.17 6.96
C GLN A 1022 -61.36 -1.87 8.09
N LEU A 1023 -61.79 -1.15 9.13
CA LEU A 1023 -60.96 -0.92 10.32
C LEU A 1023 -60.70 -2.23 11.10
N GLN A 1024 -61.67 -3.13 11.15
CA GLN A 1024 -61.49 -4.44 11.78
C GLN A 1024 -60.55 -5.35 10.96
N GLU A 1025 -60.60 -5.30 9.63
CA GLU A 1025 -59.63 -6.00 8.76
C GLU A 1025 -58.22 -5.41 8.86
N LEU A 1026 -58.08 -4.09 8.95
CA LEU A 1026 -56.79 -3.43 9.22
C LEU A 1026 -56.25 -3.81 10.60
N ASN A 1027 -57.10 -3.87 11.62
CA ASN A 1027 -56.71 -4.31 12.96
C ASN A 1027 -56.25 -5.77 12.95
N ASN A 1028 -56.94 -6.67 12.24
CA ASN A 1028 -56.52 -8.07 12.09
C ASN A 1028 -55.20 -8.20 11.29
N LYS A 1029 -54.97 -7.34 10.28
CA LYS A 1029 -53.68 -7.29 9.55
C LYS A 1029 -52.54 -6.75 10.41
N LEU A 1030 -52.83 -5.79 11.30
CA LEU A 1030 -51.88 -5.26 12.27
C LEU A 1030 -51.52 -6.32 13.33
N GLU A 1031 -52.49 -7.09 13.81
CA GLU A 1031 -52.26 -8.22 14.73
C GLU A 1031 -51.42 -9.33 14.06
N LEU A 1032 -51.66 -9.61 12.77
CA LEU A 1032 -50.84 -10.54 12.00
C LEU A 1032 -49.40 -10.04 11.85
N GLN A 1033 -49.19 -8.75 11.55
CA GLN A 1033 -47.85 -8.14 11.48
C GLN A 1033 -47.15 -8.13 12.85
N SER A 1034 -47.88 -7.87 13.94
CA SER A 1034 -47.34 -7.98 15.30
C SER A 1034 -46.94 -9.41 15.68
N SER A 1035 -47.66 -10.42 15.19
CA SER A 1035 -47.31 -11.83 15.41
C SER A 1035 -46.08 -12.25 14.58
N GLU A 1036 -45.96 -11.79 13.33
CA GLU A 1036 -44.75 -12.03 12.53
C GLU A 1036 -43.51 -11.30 13.09
N GLU A 1037 -43.70 -10.13 13.70
CA GLU A 1037 -42.62 -9.40 14.37
C GLU A 1037 -42.19 -10.07 15.69
N ALA A 1038 -43.14 -10.71 16.41
CA ALA A 1038 -42.84 -11.59 17.53
C ALA A 1038 -42.05 -12.85 17.10
N ASP A 1039 -42.40 -13.46 15.97
CA ASP A 1039 -41.65 -14.61 15.44
C ASP A 1039 -40.25 -14.20 14.93
N ARG A 1040 -40.11 -13.04 14.29
CA ARG A 1040 -38.80 -12.48 13.88
C ARG A 1040 -37.91 -12.18 15.08
N THR A 1041 -38.47 -11.64 16.16
CA THR A 1041 -37.72 -11.40 17.41
C THR A 1041 -37.36 -12.71 18.12
N GLN A 1042 -38.17 -13.76 18.02
CA GLN A 1042 -37.83 -15.10 18.49
C GLN A 1042 -36.67 -15.71 17.69
N VAL A 1043 -36.70 -15.66 16.35
CA VAL A 1043 -35.61 -16.16 15.48
C VAL A 1043 -34.31 -15.39 15.71
N LEU A 1044 -34.38 -14.07 15.93
CA LEU A 1044 -33.23 -13.26 16.33
C LEU A 1044 -32.70 -13.67 17.71
N SER A 1045 -33.58 -13.97 18.68
CA SER A 1045 -33.17 -14.44 20.01
C SER A 1045 -32.48 -15.82 19.96
N GLU A 1046 -32.93 -16.72 19.08
CA GLU A 1046 -32.32 -18.03 18.86
C GLU A 1046 -30.97 -17.90 18.14
N SER A 1047 -30.84 -16.96 17.20
CA SER A 1047 -29.58 -16.63 16.53
C SER A 1047 -28.56 -16.01 17.48
N VAL A 1048 -29.01 -15.15 18.40
CA VAL A 1048 -28.16 -14.59 19.46
C VAL A 1048 -27.72 -15.68 20.44
N LYS A 1049 -28.60 -16.63 20.78
CA LYS A 1049 -28.23 -17.80 21.59
C LYS A 1049 -27.19 -18.68 20.92
N SER A 1050 -27.34 -19.02 19.64
CA SER A 1050 -26.35 -19.83 18.90
C SER A 1050 -25.00 -19.11 18.78
N LEU A 1051 -25.00 -17.79 18.63
CA LEU A 1051 -23.79 -16.97 18.66
C LEU A 1051 -23.12 -16.97 20.05
N SER A 1052 -23.93 -16.93 21.12
CA SER A 1052 -23.44 -17.00 22.51
C SER A 1052 -22.83 -18.38 22.83
N GLU A 1053 -23.39 -19.45 22.26
CA GLU A 1053 -22.86 -20.81 22.38
C GLU A 1053 -21.55 -20.97 21.60
N ALA A 1054 -21.46 -20.43 20.39
CA ALA A 1054 -20.23 -20.42 19.60
C ALA A 1054 -19.10 -19.64 20.29
N THR A 1055 -19.42 -18.49 20.91
CA THR A 1055 -18.43 -17.72 21.69
C THR A 1055 -18.01 -18.45 22.97
N MET A 1056 -18.90 -19.18 23.63
CA MET A 1056 -18.55 -20.02 24.78
C MET A 1056 -17.69 -21.22 24.38
N GLU A 1057 -17.91 -21.80 23.20
CA GLU A 1057 -17.12 -22.92 22.68
C GLU A 1057 -15.71 -22.46 22.25
N LEU A 1058 -15.58 -21.28 21.65
CA LEU A 1058 -14.27 -20.65 21.40
C LEU A 1058 -13.48 -20.45 22.71
N ARG A 1059 -14.14 -19.98 23.78
CA ARG A 1059 -13.49 -19.84 25.10
C ARG A 1059 -13.10 -21.19 25.73
N ARG A 1060 -13.78 -22.29 25.40
CA ARG A 1060 -13.36 -23.64 25.82
C ARG A 1060 -12.12 -24.10 25.04
N ARG A 1061 -12.10 -23.90 23.72
CA ARG A 1061 -10.95 -24.23 22.87
C ARG A 1061 -9.71 -23.40 23.23
N ASP A 1062 -9.87 -22.12 23.54
CA ASP A 1062 -8.78 -21.28 24.03
C ASP A 1062 -8.19 -21.78 25.36
N ARG A 1063 -9.04 -22.27 26.27
CA ARG A 1063 -8.57 -22.89 27.52
C ARG A 1063 -7.81 -24.19 27.26
N PHE A 1064 -8.29 -25.02 26.35
CA PHE A 1064 -7.60 -26.24 25.93
C PHE A 1064 -6.25 -25.95 25.26
N LEU A 1065 -6.18 -24.94 24.39
CA LEU A 1065 -4.94 -24.49 23.75
C LEU A 1065 -3.93 -23.96 24.78
N ARG A 1066 -4.39 -23.17 25.77
CA ARG A 1066 -3.52 -22.73 26.87
C ARG A 1066 -2.99 -23.90 27.70
N GLN A 1067 -3.78 -24.97 27.88
CA GLN A 1067 -3.35 -26.19 28.57
C GLN A 1067 -2.34 -26.99 27.73
N GLN A 1068 -2.55 -27.13 26.43
CA GLN A 1068 -1.61 -27.73 25.49
C GLN A 1068 -0.28 -26.97 25.45
N ASN A 1069 -0.30 -25.64 25.43
CA ASN A 1069 0.92 -24.82 25.48
C ASN A 1069 1.70 -24.99 26.80
N ARG A 1070 1.01 -25.19 27.93
CA ARG A 1070 1.68 -25.53 29.20
C ARG A 1070 2.36 -26.90 29.16
N LEU A 1071 1.73 -27.89 28.54
CA LEU A 1071 2.34 -29.21 28.37
C LEU A 1071 3.54 -29.16 27.41
N LEU A 1072 3.44 -28.37 26.34
CA LEU A 1072 4.53 -28.20 25.38
C LEU A 1072 5.74 -27.48 26.02
N THR A 1073 5.51 -26.42 26.80
CA THR A 1073 6.57 -25.75 27.55
C THR A 1073 7.20 -26.66 28.63
N GLN A 1074 6.42 -27.53 29.26
CA GLN A 1074 6.96 -28.55 30.17
C GLN A 1074 7.84 -29.57 29.42
N LEU A 1075 7.41 -30.07 28.27
CA LEU A 1075 8.19 -30.99 27.45
C LEU A 1075 9.48 -30.36 26.91
N GLU A 1076 9.47 -29.07 26.58
CA GLU A 1076 10.68 -28.35 26.19
C GLU A 1076 11.65 -28.16 27.35
N GLN A 1077 11.16 -27.95 28.57
CA GLN A 1077 12.00 -27.90 29.77
C GLN A 1077 12.58 -29.28 30.09
N ASP A 1078 11.78 -30.34 29.99
CA ASP A 1078 12.25 -31.71 30.22
C ASP A 1078 13.28 -32.13 29.16
N LYS A 1079 13.08 -31.74 27.89
CA LYS A 1079 14.08 -31.92 26.83
C LYS A 1079 15.39 -31.23 27.17
N ARG A 1080 15.34 -29.98 27.64
CA ARG A 1080 16.55 -29.23 28.06
C ARG A 1080 17.27 -29.95 29.20
N ARG A 1081 16.54 -30.37 30.24
CA ARG A 1081 17.11 -31.14 31.36
C ARG A 1081 17.74 -32.45 30.91
N LEU A 1082 17.11 -33.14 29.96
CA LEU A 1082 17.65 -34.39 29.42
C LEU A 1082 18.93 -34.13 28.60
N SER A 1083 18.97 -33.08 27.78
CA SER A 1083 20.17 -32.68 27.05
C SER A 1083 21.31 -32.27 27.97
N GLU A 1084 21.02 -31.58 29.08
CA GLU A 1084 22.01 -31.28 30.12
C GLU A 1084 22.53 -32.55 30.78
N SER A 1085 21.65 -33.47 31.16
CA SER A 1085 22.03 -34.77 31.75
C SER A 1085 22.85 -35.64 30.80
N ILE A 1086 22.57 -35.62 29.49
CA ILE A 1086 23.36 -36.34 28.47
C ILE A 1086 24.75 -35.73 28.37
N ARG A 1087 24.86 -34.40 28.28
CA ARG A 1087 26.15 -33.70 28.23
C ARG A 1087 26.98 -33.95 29.50
N ASP A 1088 26.34 -33.98 30.66
CA ASP A 1088 27.01 -34.29 31.92
C ASP A 1088 27.50 -35.76 31.93
N ALA A 1089 26.69 -36.70 31.43
CA ALA A 1089 27.09 -38.10 31.28
C ALA A 1089 28.23 -38.29 30.26
N GLU A 1090 28.20 -37.59 29.12
CA GLU A 1090 29.28 -37.55 28.14
C GLU A 1090 30.57 -37.00 28.73
N SER A 1091 30.48 -35.92 29.52
CA SER A 1091 31.64 -35.36 30.23
C SER A 1091 32.22 -36.36 31.24
N ALA A 1092 31.38 -37.08 31.98
CA ALA A 1092 31.81 -38.12 32.90
C ALA A 1092 32.48 -39.30 32.18
N LEU A 1093 31.95 -39.73 31.03
CA LEU A 1093 32.54 -40.77 30.18
C LEU A 1093 33.89 -40.33 29.60
N CYS A 1094 34.01 -39.10 29.12
CA CYS A 1094 35.27 -38.53 28.66
C CYS A 1094 36.31 -38.48 29.79
N THR A 1095 35.89 -38.14 31.01
CA THR A 1095 36.80 -38.12 32.16
C THR A 1095 37.25 -39.54 32.54
N ALA A 1096 36.33 -40.50 32.55
CA ALA A 1096 36.65 -41.92 32.79
C ALA A 1096 37.56 -42.52 31.70
N ALA A 1097 37.41 -42.10 30.44
CA ALA A 1097 38.28 -42.51 29.34
C ALA A 1097 39.71 -41.96 29.52
N LYS A 1098 39.84 -40.69 29.92
CA LYS A 1098 41.13 -40.07 30.26
C LYS A 1098 41.79 -40.76 31.45
N ASP A 1099 41.03 -41.08 32.49
CA ASP A 1099 41.54 -41.84 33.64
C ASP A 1099 42.01 -43.24 33.23
N ARG A 1100 41.31 -43.89 32.31
CA ARG A 1100 41.72 -45.18 31.73
C ARG A 1100 43.03 -45.05 30.94
N GLU A 1101 43.23 -43.99 30.15
CA GLU A 1101 44.50 -43.72 29.46
C GLU A 1101 45.64 -43.40 30.43
N LEU A 1102 45.36 -42.67 31.51
CA LEU A 1102 46.33 -42.43 32.59
C LEU A 1102 46.73 -43.74 33.28
N ILE A 1103 45.79 -44.66 33.50
CA ILE A 1103 46.10 -46.00 34.02
C ILE A 1103 46.92 -46.80 33.01
N ILE A 1104 46.59 -46.79 31.72
CA ILE A 1104 47.34 -47.50 30.67
C ILE A 1104 48.76 -46.97 30.55
N SER A 1105 48.94 -45.65 30.55
CA SER A 1105 50.26 -45.03 30.51
C SER A 1105 51.07 -45.34 31.77
N HIS A 1106 50.45 -45.32 32.96
CA HIS A 1106 51.10 -45.75 34.19
C HIS A 1106 51.52 -47.23 34.15
N MET A 1107 50.65 -48.13 33.66
CA MET A 1107 50.98 -49.55 33.48
C MET A 1107 52.12 -49.76 32.48
N LYS A 1108 52.13 -49.04 31.35
CA LYS A 1108 53.26 -49.06 30.41
C LYS A 1108 54.56 -48.57 31.05
N THR A 1109 54.49 -47.54 31.88
CA THR A 1109 55.66 -47.02 32.60
C THR A 1109 56.19 -48.05 33.61
N VAL A 1110 55.30 -48.78 34.28
CA VAL A 1110 55.65 -49.90 35.16
C VAL A 1110 56.25 -51.08 34.37
N GLU A 1111 55.71 -51.37 33.18
CA GLU A 1111 56.21 -52.41 32.29
C GLU A 1111 57.61 -52.08 31.73
N ASP A 1112 57.84 -50.82 31.35
CA ASP A 1112 59.13 -50.29 30.88
C ASP A 1112 60.18 -50.29 31.99
N THR A 1113 59.78 -49.99 33.23
CA THR A 1113 60.68 -50.08 34.39
C THR A 1113 61.00 -51.53 34.76
N LEU A 1114 60.07 -52.46 34.59
CA LEU A 1114 60.33 -53.91 34.70
C LEU A 1114 61.29 -54.43 33.61
N HIS A 1115 61.13 -53.97 32.36
CA HIS A 1115 62.04 -54.30 31.26
C HIS A 1115 63.45 -53.74 31.48
N LYS A 1116 63.58 -52.55 32.08
CA LYS A 1116 64.89 -51.98 32.48
C LYS A 1116 65.57 -52.74 33.62
N VAL A 1117 64.83 -53.38 34.52
CA VAL A 1117 65.39 -54.26 35.56
C VAL A 1117 65.85 -55.61 34.98
N HIS A 1118 65.29 -56.05 33.84
CA HIS A 1118 65.65 -57.32 33.21
C HIS A 1118 66.98 -57.27 32.41
N PHE A 1119 67.50 -56.07 32.12
CA PHE A 1119 68.75 -55.83 31.36
C PHE A 1119 69.89 -55.25 32.21
N GLN A 1120 69.98 -55.58 33.50
CA GLN A 1120 71.18 -55.36 34.29
C GLN A 1120 72.09 -56.62 34.23
N PRO A 1121 73.27 -56.56 33.57
CA PRO A 1121 74.23 -57.66 33.60
C PRO A 1121 74.90 -57.71 34.98
N LYS A 1122 74.66 -58.79 35.73
CA LYS A 1122 75.49 -59.16 36.87
C LYS A 1122 76.73 -59.90 36.37
N VAL A 1123 77.87 -59.22 36.46
CA VAL A 1123 79.25 -59.74 36.46
C VAL A 1123 79.82 -59.09 37.74
N THR A 1124 80.23 -59.78 38.81
CA THR A 1124 81.27 -60.83 38.94
C THR A 1124 81.12 -61.67 40.23
N GLU A 1125 81.63 -62.90 40.16
CA GLU A 1125 82.41 -63.70 41.14
C GLU A 1125 82.29 -63.45 42.66
N THR A 1126 82.02 -64.50 43.44
CA THR A 1126 83.01 -65.15 44.36
C THR A 1126 82.39 -66.29 45.19
N PHE A 1127 83.18 -67.36 45.35
CA PHE A 1127 83.09 -68.52 46.26
C PHE A 1127 82.18 -69.74 45.95
N SER A 1128 82.89 -70.84 45.68
CA SER A 1128 82.58 -72.29 45.75
C SER A 1128 81.68 -72.92 44.69
#